data_AF-A0A7C4ZL28-F1
#
_entry.id   AF-A0A7C4ZL28-F1
#
_cell.length_a   1.000
_cell.length_b   1.000
_cell.length_c   1.000
_cell.angle_alpha   90.00
_cell.angle_beta   90.00
_cell.angle_gamma   90.00
#
_symmetry.space_group_name_H-M   'P 1'
#
loop_
_entity.id
_entity.type
_entity.pdbx_description
1 polymer ?
#
loop_
_entity_poly.entity_id
_entity_poly.type
_entity_poly.pdbx_seq_one_letter_code
_entity_poly.pdbx_strand_id
1 'polypeptide(L)'
;MPTGMRLPNINFNNIISHVKYLSSLNRYTGYPGYEEASKYISDYFNKTLGLKTWIEEYELPIPFDYGSSVSIYLGETTKIIKAYALLPNDVQVSYGNYTGRLIYCGSGTIEDLNNVKGEINGSIALMEFNSGYNWLTIMRLGAKAVVFIAPDDTIRSESDRKNLDIPIKFPRVYVSKNDGAYLRSLAVSENSVIATVKVNMKWMHAKAKNIVAVLNGTDPQEMDNTIALMAYYDSASIVPALSPGAEEAIGVASLLELARLLKENPPKRPVWFIAFSGHTQAMAGGRDFIWHSKELVKSADGTFKWFVWHYDHIGTTEDKILAPYAIKMAISLDFSSDSDAVAVAGYGSFYGLGGPWYDWYSYNKDLTRFLFTGGRYGTYSPSENIYRLKENVLPANASRTAYKVFGLWASQLDMSQYLPSALTYEAEIFARTGIWGICFTTALSTRLTYNTPLNLFERIKFENVVPQVEFSFALINAILRDTEWFDFSKVTISGGQKTGVFFTHKHKDDAGIGYVVVDGRVGLWNITKNWYEYNWSRIAGNECDILLSVRITNRADVHGHEWIQFANMDDGTFVSKGMLPSLGWAASLAEYEIFPYLINRTTGDIEYAPDMGMYGRYLWPYGYRFLTFDDPLIDGSGNKIVNLSMFKASTVAVHDLFDPRTLLTPSMGSYIRILDMSDVELTQFSYVMSAPPSFESEENIVLGDPTSGYEAVLFVPPNSKIKILFMSEQTALGVLTNNGDGITVSEKYLSVVPTPLYFVRDLMSLVKARISSLTKVRLTGGGRGAYVNELYEQSLKELESAHELERENKYGDYYLALLRSWYYIQLAYSETKNILMDSSATAVFFFILIVPFSFLVERLVFSSKGNKRVLTVILIFTILMMLLFLIHPGFRATPFSMISALGFVSLSLVALILVFISNEISEILRELRKKLIGISFVQRDTFESIMVSFSLAVENMRKRKFRTVLVLSSLVIITFASASFISVSPIQVVMKIPIESSGAFRARYQGILITGTDFFAPINPMMNSVARSLAGGDAIVVSRAIIPVSTGGSYLYNKQGKQVLIAGVFGLSPEEKDVLHLQDTIMQEYNGVSALKPWFSEEDRNACYITE
;
A
#
# COMPACT_ATOMS: atom_id res chain seq x y z
N MET A 1 42.78 -18.78 -28.11
CA MET A 1 41.59 -18.92 -27.22
C MET A 1 41.88 -20.04 -26.24
N PRO A 2 41.55 -19.89 -24.95
CA PRO A 2 41.89 -20.90 -23.94
C PRO A 2 41.18 -22.23 -24.24
N THR A 3 41.95 -23.29 -24.41
CA THR A 3 41.49 -24.68 -24.41
C THR A 3 41.07 -25.05 -22.99
N GLY A 4 39.80 -25.39 -22.76
CA GLY A 4 39.28 -25.80 -21.43
C GLY A 4 38.08 -25.03 -20.89
N MET A 5 37.36 -24.27 -21.73
CA MET A 5 36.20 -23.44 -21.32
C MET A 5 34.84 -24.19 -21.34
N ARG A 6 34.81 -25.40 -21.89
CA ARG A 6 33.59 -26.20 -22.08
C ARG A 6 33.15 -26.82 -20.76
N LEU A 7 31.89 -26.61 -20.37
CA LEU A 7 31.32 -27.24 -19.17
C LEU A 7 31.05 -28.74 -19.42
N PRO A 8 31.28 -29.63 -18.43
CA PRO A 8 30.90 -31.04 -18.51
C PRO A 8 29.38 -31.24 -18.73
N ASN A 9 28.97 -32.49 -18.99
CA ASN A 9 27.56 -32.83 -19.21
C ASN A 9 26.71 -32.47 -17.98
N ILE A 10 25.69 -31.63 -18.18
CA ILE A 10 24.70 -31.29 -17.15
C ILE A 10 23.73 -32.46 -17.00
N ASN A 11 23.55 -32.99 -15.78
CA ASN A 11 22.61 -34.08 -15.53
C ASN A 11 21.25 -33.52 -15.07
N PHE A 12 20.36 -33.27 -16.04
CA PHE A 12 19.01 -32.77 -15.76
C PHE A 12 18.15 -33.72 -14.92
N ASN A 13 18.42 -35.03 -14.92
CA ASN A 13 17.71 -35.97 -14.06
C ASN A 13 18.02 -35.73 -12.58
N ASN A 14 19.22 -35.25 -12.24
CA ASN A 14 19.55 -34.84 -10.87
C ASN A 14 18.71 -33.63 -10.46
N ILE A 15 18.62 -32.60 -11.32
CA ILE A 15 17.79 -31.40 -11.07
C ILE A 15 16.33 -31.82 -10.85
N ILE A 16 15.75 -32.63 -11.74
CA ILE A 16 14.38 -33.13 -11.60
C ILE A 16 14.20 -33.90 -10.28
N SER A 17 15.18 -34.74 -9.90
CA SER A 17 15.11 -35.52 -8.67
C SER A 17 15.18 -34.64 -7.42
N HIS A 18 16.04 -33.61 -7.42
CA HIS A 18 16.13 -32.62 -6.36
C HIS A 18 14.83 -31.83 -6.22
N VAL A 19 14.27 -31.33 -7.34
CA VAL A 19 12.97 -30.64 -7.35
C VAL A 19 11.87 -31.55 -6.80
N LYS A 20 11.80 -32.80 -7.26
CA LYS A 20 10.79 -33.77 -6.81
C LYS A 20 10.87 -34.04 -5.30
N TYR A 21 12.08 -34.20 -4.76
CA TYR A 21 12.27 -34.42 -3.33
C TYR A 21 11.88 -33.16 -2.53
N LEU A 22 12.45 -32.01 -2.88
CA LEU A 22 12.22 -30.76 -2.15
C LEU A 22 10.75 -30.32 -2.18
N SER A 23 10.07 -30.48 -3.31
CA SER A 23 8.64 -30.13 -3.45
C SER A 23 7.67 -31.11 -2.80
N SER A 24 8.15 -32.29 -2.38
CA SER A 24 7.35 -33.23 -1.57
C SER A 24 7.26 -32.82 -0.10
N LEU A 25 8.10 -31.87 0.33
CA LEU A 25 8.18 -31.35 1.69
C LEU A 25 7.39 -30.04 1.80
N ASN A 26 6.87 -29.74 3.00
CA ASN A 26 6.43 -28.37 3.31
C ASN A 26 7.64 -27.53 3.73
N ARG A 27 8.17 -26.72 2.80
CA ARG A 27 9.40 -25.92 3.00
C ARG A 27 9.14 -24.48 3.43
N TYR A 28 7.93 -24.15 3.90
CA TYR A 28 7.71 -22.87 4.56
C TYR A 28 8.65 -22.75 5.77
N THR A 29 9.39 -21.63 5.89
CA THR A 29 10.41 -21.46 6.93
C THR A 29 9.83 -21.77 8.32
N GLY A 30 10.54 -22.59 9.11
CA GLY A 30 10.11 -23.00 10.45
C GLY A 30 9.16 -24.20 10.52
N TYR A 31 8.61 -24.68 9.39
CA TYR A 31 7.80 -25.91 9.35
C TYR A 31 8.67 -27.18 9.33
N PRO A 32 8.14 -28.37 9.70
CA PRO A 32 8.95 -29.59 9.78
C PRO A 32 9.70 -29.94 8.47
N GLY A 33 9.05 -29.78 7.31
CA GLY A 33 9.67 -30.07 6.01
C GLY A 33 10.81 -29.12 5.63
N TYR A 34 10.84 -27.90 6.19
CA TYR A 34 11.94 -26.95 6.03
C TYR A 34 13.22 -27.47 6.69
N GLU A 35 13.12 -28.08 7.89
CA GLU A 35 14.26 -28.69 8.56
C GLU A 35 14.79 -29.90 7.78
N GLU A 36 13.89 -30.71 7.21
CA GLU A 36 14.27 -31.83 6.34
C GLU A 36 14.97 -31.37 5.06
N ALA A 37 14.49 -30.29 4.43
CA ALA A 37 15.14 -29.68 3.28
C ALA A 37 16.53 -29.12 3.62
N SER A 38 16.65 -28.45 4.77
CA SER A 38 17.92 -27.92 5.26
C SER A 38 18.96 -29.03 5.47
N LYS A 39 18.54 -30.11 6.14
CA LYS A 39 19.37 -31.31 6.33
C LYS A 39 19.76 -31.94 5.00
N TYR A 40 18.82 -32.08 4.07
CA TYR A 40 19.08 -32.66 2.76
C TYR A 40 20.16 -31.91 1.98
N ILE A 41 20.07 -30.58 1.92
CA ILE A 41 21.03 -29.72 1.22
C ILE A 41 22.40 -29.77 1.91
N SER A 42 22.44 -29.67 3.24
CA SER A 42 23.69 -29.75 4.01
C SER A 42 24.38 -31.11 3.87
N ASP A 43 23.62 -32.21 3.94
CA ASP A 43 24.13 -33.57 3.74
C ASP A 43 24.60 -33.79 2.30
N TYR A 44 23.94 -33.18 1.31
CA TYR A 44 24.39 -33.24 -0.08
C TYR A 44 25.74 -32.55 -0.25
N PHE A 45 25.90 -31.31 0.21
CA PHE A 45 27.17 -30.60 0.12
C PHE A 45 28.30 -31.31 0.90
N ASN A 46 28.04 -31.72 2.13
CA ASN A 46 29.06 -32.28 3.00
C ASN A 46 29.33 -33.77 2.70
N LYS A 47 28.32 -34.63 2.81
CA LYS A 47 28.50 -36.09 2.73
C LYS A 47 28.59 -36.59 1.29
N THR A 48 27.83 -35.99 0.37
CA THR A 48 27.79 -36.45 -1.03
C THR A 48 28.92 -35.82 -1.84
N LEU A 49 29.13 -34.51 -1.74
CA LEU A 49 30.17 -33.80 -2.51
C LEU A 49 31.51 -33.65 -1.76
N GLY A 50 31.56 -33.87 -0.45
CA GLY A 50 32.79 -33.68 0.34
C GLY A 50 33.25 -32.23 0.37
N LEU A 51 32.32 -31.27 0.37
CA LEU A 51 32.60 -29.84 0.51
C LEU A 51 32.64 -29.42 1.97
N LYS A 52 33.50 -28.45 2.29
CA LYS A 52 33.52 -27.84 3.62
C LYS A 52 32.25 -27.04 3.80
N THR A 53 31.39 -27.48 4.71
CA THR A 53 30.02 -26.98 4.86
C THR A 53 29.74 -26.58 6.31
N TRP A 54 29.07 -25.46 6.52
CA TRP A 54 28.55 -25.03 7.83
C TRP A 54 27.14 -24.46 7.68
N ILE A 55 26.49 -24.26 8.84
CA ILE A 55 25.16 -23.68 8.94
C ILE A 55 25.27 -22.42 9.78
N GLU A 56 24.69 -21.33 9.31
CA GLU A 56 24.48 -20.10 10.08
C GLU A 56 23.03 -20.07 10.53
N GLU A 57 22.83 -20.03 11.84
CA GLU A 57 21.49 -20.01 12.44
C GLU A 57 21.11 -18.59 12.85
N TYR A 58 19.86 -18.22 12.57
CA TYR A 58 19.27 -16.97 13.00
C TYR A 58 17.79 -17.17 13.36
N GLU A 59 17.23 -16.23 14.12
CA GLU A 59 15.86 -16.33 14.62
C GLU A 59 14.93 -15.37 13.88
N LEU A 60 13.74 -15.85 13.54
CA LEU A 60 12.68 -15.03 12.93
C LEU A 60 11.29 -15.40 13.48
N PRO A 61 10.34 -14.45 13.49
CA PRO A 61 8.94 -14.76 13.75
C PRO A 61 8.31 -15.49 12.57
N ILE A 62 7.70 -16.63 12.85
CA ILE A 62 6.92 -17.40 11.87
C ILE A 62 5.51 -17.65 12.39
N PRO A 63 4.46 -17.45 11.57
CA PRO A 63 3.11 -17.89 11.90
C PRO A 63 3.01 -19.41 11.69
N PHE A 64 2.93 -20.15 12.79
CA PHE A 64 2.88 -21.60 12.79
C PHE A 64 1.48 -22.12 13.12
N ASP A 65 0.88 -22.91 12.23
CA ASP A 65 -0.39 -23.60 12.45
C ASP A 65 -0.16 -24.95 13.16
N TYR A 66 -0.46 -25.00 14.46
CA TYR A 66 -0.37 -26.20 15.29
C TYR A 66 -1.53 -27.20 15.08
N GLY A 67 -2.33 -27.01 14.02
CA GLY A 67 -3.41 -27.92 13.64
C GLY A 67 -4.78 -27.27 13.80
N SER A 68 -5.22 -26.59 12.75
CA SER A 68 -6.55 -26.00 12.63
C SER A 68 -7.59 -27.02 12.15
N SER A 69 -8.87 -26.77 12.43
CA SER A 69 -9.94 -27.72 12.08
C SER A 69 -11.31 -27.06 11.99
N VAL A 70 -12.24 -27.71 11.28
CA VAL A 70 -13.66 -27.38 11.25
C VAL A 70 -14.44 -28.53 11.88
N SER A 71 -15.08 -28.28 13.02
CA SER A 71 -15.95 -29.25 13.68
C SER A 71 -17.40 -29.01 13.27
N ILE A 72 -18.09 -30.05 12.81
CA ILE A 72 -19.49 -30.02 12.40
C ILE A 72 -20.33 -30.82 13.39
N TYR A 73 -21.43 -30.24 13.87
CA TYR A 73 -22.34 -30.87 14.84
C TYR A 73 -23.64 -31.31 14.14
N LEU A 74 -23.86 -32.62 14.06
CA LEU A 74 -25.04 -33.26 13.47
C LEU A 74 -25.75 -34.08 14.55
N GLY A 75 -26.63 -33.44 15.32
CA GLY A 75 -27.26 -34.07 16.49
C GLY A 75 -26.22 -34.48 17.53
N GLU A 76 -26.17 -35.77 17.88
CA GLU A 76 -25.17 -36.33 18.81
C GLU A 76 -23.81 -36.62 18.16
N THR A 77 -23.72 -36.55 16.83
CA THR A 77 -22.47 -36.85 16.11
C THR A 77 -21.68 -35.57 15.83
N THR A 78 -20.38 -35.59 16.12
CA THR A 78 -19.45 -34.51 15.76
C THR A 78 -18.42 -35.04 14.76
N LYS A 79 -18.32 -34.39 13.59
CA LYS A 79 -17.30 -34.70 12.58
C LYS A 79 -16.26 -33.58 12.57
N ILE A 80 -14.99 -33.93 12.74
CA ILE A 80 -13.87 -32.99 12.71
C ILE A 80 -13.18 -33.12 11.35
N ILE A 81 -13.10 -32.02 10.62
CA ILE A 81 -12.44 -31.90 9.33
C ILE A 81 -11.13 -31.14 9.54
N LYS A 82 -10.05 -31.67 8.98
CA LYS A 82 -8.76 -30.97 9.00
C LYS A 82 -8.86 -29.71 8.15
N ALA A 83 -8.41 -28.59 8.70
CA ALA A 83 -8.35 -27.32 8.00
C ALA A 83 -6.98 -26.69 8.22
N TYR A 84 -6.63 -25.73 7.38
CA TYR A 84 -5.33 -25.09 7.41
C TYR A 84 -5.53 -23.59 7.51
N ALA A 85 -4.96 -22.95 8.53
CA ALA A 85 -5.05 -21.51 8.68
C ALA A 85 -4.29 -20.79 7.54
N LEU A 86 -4.89 -19.73 7.00
CA LEU A 86 -4.18 -18.81 6.11
C LEU A 86 -3.23 -17.91 6.91
N LEU A 87 -2.31 -17.22 6.23
CA LEU A 87 -1.45 -16.21 6.85
C LEU A 87 -2.25 -15.20 7.70
N PRO A 88 -1.66 -14.70 8.81
CA PRO A 88 -2.26 -13.65 9.61
C PRO A 88 -2.43 -12.37 8.79
N ASN A 89 -3.43 -11.56 9.14
CA ASN A 89 -3.46 -10.17 8.68
C ASN A 89 -2.47 -9.37 9.51
N ASP A 90 -1.42 -8.82 8.90
CA ASP A 90 -0.27 -8.23 9.61
C ASP A 90 0.15 -9.13 10.80
N VAL A 91 0.12 -8.64 12.04
CA VAL A 91 0.50 -9.43 13.24
C VAL A 91 -0.62 -10.32 13.81
N GLN A 92 -1.84 -10.27 13.29
CA GLN A 92 -3.04 -10.88 13.91
C GLN A 92 -3.32 -12.32 13.41
N VAL A 93 -2.96 -13.32 14.22
CA VAL A 93 -3.11 -14.77 13.92
C VAL A 93 -4.52 -15.33 14.07
N SER A 94 -5.47 -14.57 14.59
CA SER A 94 -6.87 -14.98 14.75
C SER A 94 -7.06 -16.31 15.51
N TYR A 95 -6.13 -16.66 16.40
CA TYR A 95 -6.21 -17.84 17.27
C TYR A 95 -7.55 -17.89 18.03
N GLY A 96 -8.18 -19.06 18.10
CA GLY A 96 -9.40 -19.26 18.85
C GLY A 96 -10.37 -20.25 18.24
N ASN A 97 -11.57 -20.33 18.84
CA ASN A 97 -12.68 -21.14 18.36
C ASN A 97 -13.86 -20.21 18.01
N TYR A 98 -14.38 -20.35 16.80
CA TYR A 98 -15.44 -19.50 16.26
C TYR A 98 -16.61 -20.38 15.87
N THR A 99 -17.76 -20.20 16.54
CA THR A 99 -18.95 -21.03 16.34
C THR A 99 -20.08 -20.22 15.74
N GLY A 100 -20.73 -20.79 14.72
CA GLY A 100 -21.87 -20.20 14.03
C GLY A 100 -22.56 -21.22 13.13
N ARG A 101 -23.67 -20.81 12.51
CA ARG A 101 -24.34 -21.59 11.47
C ARG A 101 -23.45 -21.67 10.23
N LEU A 102 -23.32 -22.84 9.63
CA LEU A 102 -22.60 -23.01 8.36
C LEU A 102 -23.50 -22.55 7.20
N ILE A 103 -23.01 -21.60 6.39
CA ILE A 103 -23.70 -21.09 5.20
C ILE A 103 -22.79 -21.18 3.98
N TYR A 104 -23.34 -21.38 2.78
CA TYR A 104 -22.58 -21.39 1.53
C TYR A 104 -22.79 -20.09 0.78
N CYS A 105 -21.70 -19.41 0.42
CA CYS A 105 -21.71 -18.07 -0.16
C CYS A 105 -21.24 -18.02 -1.62
N GLY A 106 -21.07 -19.17 -2.30
CA GLY A 106 -20.56 -19.21 -3.67
C GLY A 106 -19.18 -18.57 -3.80
N SER A 107 -19.03 -17.63 -4.73
CA SER A 107 -17.84 -16.77 -4.86
C SER A 107 -18.02 -15.41 -4.19
N GLY A 108 -19.11 -15.20 -3.45
CA GLY A 108 -19.43 -13.95 -2.73
C GLY A 108 -19.87 -12.79 -3.64
N THR A 109 -20.31 -13.08 -4.87
CA THR A 109 -20.91 -12.08 -5.76
C THR A 109 -22.24 -11.57 -5.20
N ILE A 110 -22.71 -10.39 -5.63
CA ILE A 110 -24.00 -9.85 -5.16
C ILE A 110 -25.13 -10.87 -5.40
N GLU A 111 -25.11 -11.52 -6.55
CA GLU A 111 -26.06 -12.57 -6.94
C GLU A 111 -25.95 -13.80 -6.01
N ASP A 112 -24.73 -14.27 -5.70
CA ASP A 112 -24.54 -15.37 -4.75
C ASP A 112 -25.10 -15.01 -3.37
N LEU A 113 -24.82 -13.78 -2.90
CA LEU A 113 -25.26 -13.29 -1.59
C LEU A 113 -26.78 -13.17 -1.48
N ASN A 114 -27.46 -12.90 -2.59
CA ASN A 114 -28.92 -12.90 -2.64
C ASN A 114 -29.56 -14.30 -2.54
N ASN A 115 -28.76 -15.35 -2.74
CA ASN A 115 -29.20 -16.75 -2.73
C ASN A 115 -28.73 -17.52 -1.48
N VAL A 116 -28.13 -16.84 -0.50
CA VAL A 116 -27.65 -17.47 0.74
C VAL A 116 -28.82 -17.94 1.59
N LYS A 117 -28.77 -19.21 2.03
CA LYS A 117 -29.77 -19.80 2.92
C LYS A 117 -29.47 -19.50 4.39
N GLY A 118 -29.98 -18.37 4.89
CA GLY A 118 -29.97 -17.99 6.31
C GLY A 118 -29.06 -16.79 6.62
N GLU A 119 -29.01 -16.43 7.90
CA GLU A 119 -28.33 -15.20 8.34
C GLU A 119 -26.80 -15.26 8.18
N ILE A 120 -26.23 -14.24 7.52
CA ILE A 120 -24.77 -14.09 7.39
C ILE A 120 -24.15 -13.61 8.70
N ASN A 121 -24.79 -12.68 9.39
CA ASN A 121 -24.28 -12.14 10.65
C ASN A 121 -24.19 -13.27 11.70
N GLY A 122 -23.01 -13.46 12.30
CA GLY A 122 -22.76 -14.50 13.28
C GLY A 122 -22.49 -15.91 12.72
N SER A 123 -22.50 -16.10 11.41
CA SER A 123 -22.34 -17.38 10.72
C SER A 123 -20.87 -17.77 10.46
N ILE A 124 -20.66 -19.00 10.01
CA ILE A 124 -19.41 -19.50 9.41
C ILE A 124 -19.65 -19.63 7.91
N ALA A 125 -18.95 -18.82 7.13
CA ALA A 125 -19.11 -18.78 5.68
C ALA A 125 -18.23 -19.84 5.00
N LEU A 126 -18.84 -20.69 4.18
CA LEU A 126 -18.15 -21.58 3.25
C LEU A 126 -18.14 -20.94 1.86
N MET A 127 -16.96 -20.83 1.25
CA MET A 127 -16.78 -20.07 0.01
C MET A 127 -15.74 -20.71 -0.90
N GLU A 128 -15.85 -20.48 -2.21
CA GLU A 128 -14.83 -20.88 -3.18
C GLU A 128 -13.53 -20.07 -2.94
N PHE A 129 -12.35 -20.68 -3.05
CA PHE A 129 -11.09 -19.96 -2.86
C PHE A 129 -10.88 -18.85 -3.91
N ASN A 130 -11.22 -19.10 -5.17
CA ASN A 130 -11.11 -18.14 -6.28
C ASN A 130 -12.27 -17.14 -6.27
N SER A 131 -12.34 -16.34 -5.21
CA SER A 131 -13.41 -15.36 -4.95
C SER A 131 -12.94 -13.90 -5.00
N GLY A 132 -11.68 -13.63 -5.39
CA GLY A 132 -11.09 -12.30 -5.27
C GLY A 132 -11.24 -11.73 -3.84
N TYR A 133 -11.72 -10.49 -3.73
CA TYR A 133 -11.96 -9.80 -2.44
C TYR A 133 -13.35 -10.00 -1.84
N ASN A 134 -14.22 -10.77 -2.48
CA ASN A 134 -15.62 -10.89 -2.05
C ASN A 134 -15.77 -11.47 -0.62
N TRP A 135 -14.74 -12.13 -0.09
CA TRP A 135 -14.70 -12.56 1.31
C TRP A 135 -14.77 -11.38 2.30
N LEU A 136 -14.29 -10.19 1.92
CA LEU A 136 -14.41 -8.97 2.71
C LEU A 136 -15.88 -8.55 2.86
N THR A 137 -16.70 -8.68 1.81
CA THR A 137 -18.13 -8.38 1.88
C THR A 137 -18.84 -9.27 2.90
N ILE A 138 -18.50 -10.56 2.93
CA ILE A 138 -19.02 -11.50 3.94
C ILE A 138 -18.59 -11.14 5.36
N MET A 139 -17.33 -10.72 5.54
CA MET A 139 -16.83 -10.20 6.82
C MET A 139 -17.58 -8.94 7.24
N ARG A 140 -17.79 -7.99 6.32
CA ARG A 140 -18.51 -6.72 6.53
C ARG A 140 -19.99 -6.93 6.90
N LEU A 141 -20.60 -8.01 6.39
CA LEU A 141 -21.96 -8.45 6.74
C LEU A 141 -22.03 -9.22 8.07
N GLY A 142 -20.90 -9.45 8.73
CA GLY A 142 -20.84 -9.94 10.11
C GLY A 142 -20.59 -11.45 10.26
N ALA A 143 -20.12 -12.15 9.23
CA ALA A 143 -19.64 -13.52 9.41
C ALA A 143 -18.52 -13.58 10.46
N LYS A 144 -18.43 -14.70 11.20
CA LYS A 144 -17.41 -14.89 12.25
C LYS A 144 -16.11 -15.50 11.74
N ALA A 145 -16.17 -16.24 10.63
CA ALA A 145 -15.03 -16.88 9.98
C ALA A 145 -15.39 -17.26 8.55
N VAL A 146 -14.38 -17.48 7.71
CA VAL A 146 -14.52 -18.06 6.37
C VAL A 146 -13.72 -19.35 6.22
N VAL A 147 -14.34 -20.34 5.60
CA VAL A 147 -13.77 -21.62 5.21
C VAL A 147 -13.70 -21.65 3.68
N PHE A 148 -12.50 -21.64 3.13
CA PHE A 148 -12.26 -21.70 1.70
C PHE A 148 -12.16 -23.15 1.20
N ILE A 149 -12.85 -23.44 0.11
CA ILE A 149 -12.77 -24.71 -0.61
C ILE A 149 -11.61 -24.66 -1.60
N ALA A 150 -10.71 -25.64 -1.53
CA ALA A 150 -9.63 -25.80 -2.49
C ALA A 150 -10.13 -25.85 -3.95
N PRO A 151 -9.60 -25.00 -4.85
CA PRO A 151 -9.95 -25.03 -6.27
C PRO A 151 -9.11 -26.09 -7.01
N ASP A 152 -9.47 -26.36 -8.26
CA ASP A 152 -8.64 -27.20 -9.16
C ASP A 152 -7.40 -26.45 -9.67
N ASP A 153 -7.53 -25.14 -9.84
CA ASP A 153 -6.46 -24.26 -10.27
C ASP A 153 -6.60 -22.89 -9.60
N THR A 154 -5.47 -22.22 -9.34
CA THR A 154 -5.42 -20.88 -8.77
C THR A 154 -4.16 -20.18 -9.23
N ILE A 155 -4.17 -18.86 -9.16
CA ILE A 155 -3.03 -17.99 -9.45
C ILE A 155 -2.59 -17.23 -8.21
N ARG A 156 -1.34 -16.77 -8.20
CA ARG A 156 -0.70 -15.98 -7.14
C ARG A 156 -1.56 -14.78 -6.77
N SER A 157 -2.06 -14.06 -7.77
CA SER A 157 -2.92 -12.91 -7.52
C SER A 157 -4.23 -13.27 -6.85
N GLU A 158 -4.74 -14.50 -6.87
CA GLU A 158 -5.90 -14.88 -6.05
C GLU A 158 -5.49 -15.14 -4.58
N SER A 159 -4.31 -15.74 -4.36
CA SER A 159 -3.74 -15.95 -3.02
C SER A 159 -3.44 -14.64 -2.31
N ASP A 160 -2.78 -13.69 -2.98
CA ASP A 160 -2.35 -12.42 -2.40
C ASP A 160 -3.57 -11.61 -1.89
N ARG A 161 -4.72 -11.75 -2.56
CA ARG A 161 -6.02 -11.13 -2.17
C ARG A 161 -6.66 -11.70 -0.92
N LYS A 162 -6.08 -12.75 -0.32
CA LYS A 162 -6.56 -13.36 0.93
C LYS A 162 -5.79 -12.88 2.15
N ASN A 163 -4.83 -11.96 2.00
CA ASN A 163 -4.12 -11.31 3.09
C ASN A 163 -4.43 -9.80 3.14
N LEU A 164 -4.34 -9.20 4.33
CA LEU A 164 -4.48 -7.75 4.55
C LEU A 164 -3.24 -7.22 5.30
N ASP A 165 -2.88 -5.98 4.99
CA ASP A 165 -1.78 -5.20 5.55
C ASP A 165 -2.08 -4.56 6.92
N ILE A 166 -3.24 -4.88 7.51
CA ILE A 166 -3.70 -4.35 8.81
C ILE A 166 -4.14 -5.47 9.74
N PRO A 167 -4.00 -5.35 11.07
CA PRO A 167 -4.17 -6.46 12.01
C PRO A 167 -5.65 -6.81 12.34
N ILE A 168 -6.45 -7.12 11.32
CA ILE A 168 -7.85 -7.55 11.46
C ILE A 168 -7.94 -9.00 11.97
N LYS A 169 -8.74 -9.21 13.02
CA LYS A 169 -9.06 -10.54 13.56
C LYS A 169 -10.26 -11.14 12.83
N PHE A 170 -10.01 -11.68 11.65
CA PHE A 170 -10.99 -12.45 10.88
C PHE A 170 -10.42 -13.83 10.51
N PRO A 171 -10.90 -14.92 11.15
CA PRO A 171 -10.40 -16.27 10.93
C PRO A 171 -10.67 -16.76 9.50
N ARG A 172 -9.60 -17.22 8.84
CA ARG A 172 -9.64 -17.79 7.49
C ARG A 172 -8.97 -19.14 7.50
N VAL A 173 -9.68 -20.17 7.06
CA VAL A 173 -9.12 -21.53 6.93
C VAL A 173 -9.39 -22.10 5.55
N TYR A 174 -8.50 -22.99 5.11
CA TYR A 174 -8.55 -23.70 3.84
C TYR A 174 -8.84 -25.18 4.08
N VAL A 175 -9.73 -25.78 3.30
CA VAL A 175 -10.05 -27.21 3.34
C VAL A 175 -9.86 -27.87 1.99
N SER A 176 -9.65 -29.19 1.99
CA SER A 176 -9.53 -29.96 0.76
C SER A 176 -10.80 -29.86 -0.10
N LYS A 177 -10.68 -30.09 -1.42
CA LYS A 177 -11.82 -30.05 -2.34
C LYS A 177 -12.93 -31.02 -1.93
N ASN A 178 -12.55 -32.24 -1.51
CA ASN A 178 -13.49 -33.28 -1.09
C ASN A 178 -14.21 -32.90 0.21
N ASP A 179 -13.48 -32.38 1.19
CA ASP A 179 -14.08 -31.91 2.45
C ASP A 179 -14.95 -30.68 2.23
N GLY A 180 -14.54 -29.77 1.36
CA GLY A 180 -15.31 -28.61 0.95
C GLY A 180 -16.62 -29.00 0.25
N ALA A 181 -16.60 -29.98 -0.65
CA ALA A 181 -17.81 -30.51 -1.28
C ALA A 181 -18.77 -31.14 -0.25
N TYR A 182 -18.23 -31.86 0.73
CA TYR A 182 -19.02 -32.37 1.85
C TYR A 182 -19.65 -31.24 2.68
N LEU A 183 -18.87 -30.23 3.07
CA LEU A 183 -19.37 -29.05 3.80
C LEU A 183 -20.43 -28.30 3.00
N ARG A 184 -20.26 -28.17 1.69
CA ARG A 184 -21.22 -27.52 0.79
C ARG A 184 -22.56 -28.27 0.78
N SER A 185 -22.52 -29.60 0.72
CA SER A 185 -23.75 -30.43 0.77
C SER A 185 -24.54 -30.21 2.06
N LEU A 186 -23.86 -29.98 3.18
CA LEU A 186 -24.47 -29.68 4.47
C LEU A 186 -25.03 -28.25 4.52
N ALA A 187 -24.26 -27.27 4.04
CA ALA A 187 -24.63 -25.85 4.08
C ALA A 187 -25.86 -25.52 3.21
N VAL A 188 -26.08 -26.27 2.12
CA VAL A 188 -27.22 -26.07 1.21
C VAL A 188 -28.45 -26.88 1.63
N SER A 189 -28.29 -27.82 2.57
CA SER A 189 -29.40 -28.64 3.10
C SER A 189 -30.42 -27.79 3.87
N GLU A 190 -31.66 -28.27 3.98
CA GLU A 190 -32.72 -27.58 4.73
C GLU A 190 -32.46 -27.54 6.25
N ASN A 191 -31.57 -28.41 6.75
CA ASN A 191 -31.22 -28.47 8.15
C ASN A 191 -30.18 -27.39 8.49
N SER A 192 -30.43 -26.60 9.52
CA SER A 192 -29.44 -25.66 10.05
C SER A 192 -28.30 -26.44 10.72
N VAL A 193 -27.11 -26.39 10.12
CA VAL A 193 -25.91 -27.04 10.64
C VAL A 193 -25.03 -26.03 11.38
N ILE A 194 -24.59 -26.39 12.59
CA ILE A 194 -23.63 -25.58 13.35
C ILE A 194 -22.22 -26.08 13.07
N ALA A 195 -21.30 -25.14 12.87
CA ALA A 195 -19.88 -25.40 12.69
C ALA A 195 -19.05 -24.59 13.70
N THR A 196 -17.96 -25.18 14.19
CA THR A 196 -16.90 -24.49 14.93
C THR A 196 -15.61 -24.52 14.13
N VAL A 197 -15.10 -23.35 13.74
CA VAL A 197 -13.76 -23.19 13.17
C VAL A 197 -12.78 -22.99 14.31
N LYS A 198 -11.82 -23.91 14.46
CA LYS A 198 -10.69 -23.79 15.37
C LYS A 198 -9.46 -23.35 14.57
N VAL A 199 -8.97 -22.15 14.87
CA VAL A 199 -7.69 -21.65 14.35
C VAL A 199 -6.64 -21.83 15.44
N ASN A 200 -5.59 -22.59 15.14
CA ASN A 200 -4.49 -22.89 16.06
C ASN A 200 -3.15 -22.33 15.55
N MET A 201 -3.19 -21.11 15.00
CA MET A 201 -2.01 -20.40 14.52
C MET A 201 -1.43 -19.53 15.62
N LYS A 202 -0.10 -19.56 15.79
CA LYS A 202 0.63 -18.72 16.75
C LYS A 202 1.94 -18.25 16.14
N TRP A 203 2.43 -17.10 16.61
CA TRP A 203 3.80 -16.70 16.34
C TRP A 203 4.78 -17.60 17.09
N MET A 204 5.79 -18.08 16.39
CA MET A 204 6.87 -18.86 16.97
C MET A 204 8.22 -18.22 16.64
N HIS A 205 9.17 -18.38 17.54
CA HIS A 205 10.59 -18.10 17.33
C HIS A 205 11.20 -19.25 16.53
N ALA A 206 11.18 -19.13 15.20
CA ALA A 206 11.74 -20.15 14.31
C ALA A 206 13.24 -19.94 14.14
N LYS A 207 14.00 -21.02 14.26
CA LYS A 207 15.43 -21.06 13.92
C LYS A 207 15.58 -21.32 12.42
N ALA A 208 15.86 -20.28 11.66
CA ALA A 208 16.25 -20.43 10.27
C ALA A 208 17.77 -20.65 10.14
N LYS A 209 18.15 -21.16 8.96
CA LYS A 209 19.44 -21.73 8.64
C LYS A 209 19.87 -21.30 7.25
N ASN A 210 20.96 -20.58 7.14
CA ASN A 210 21.67 -20.43 5.88
C ASN A 210 22.68 -21.58 5.79
N ILE A 211 22.74 -22.27 4.65
CA ILE A 211 23.65 -23.39 4.45
C ILE A 211 24.74 -22.94 3.49
N VAL A 212 25.97 -22.98 3.97
CA VAL A 212 27.12 -22.49 3.22
C VAL A 212 28.09 -23.63 2.99
N ALA A 213 28.52 -23.81 1.74
CA ALA A 213 29.56 -24.75 1.37
C ALA A 213 30.62 -24.08 0.51
N VAL A 214 31.89 -24.42 0.72
CA VAL A 214 33.02 -23.79 0.03
C VAL A 214 33.80 -24.80 -0.80
N LEU A 215 34.14 -24.38 -2.02
CA LEU A 215 35.05 -25.07 -2.93
C LEU A 215 36.25 -24.16 -3.21
N ASN A 216 37.45 -24.65 -2.88
CA ASN A 216 38.68 -23.92 -3.17
C ASN A 216 38.94 -23.87 -4.69
N GLY A 217 39.47 -22.74 -5.16
CA GLY A 217 39.91 -22.61 -6.54
C GLY A 217 41.26 -23.31 -6.77
N THR A 218 41.61 -23.51 -8.04
CA THR A 218 42.88 -24.14 -8.44
C THR A 218 44.03 -23.15 -8.63
N ASP A 219 43.75 -21.86 -8.79
CA ASP A 219 44.76 -20.84 -9.09
C ASP A 219 45.11 -19.98 -7.86
N PRO A 220 46.32 -20.12 -7.27
CA PRO A 220 46.70 -19.36 -6.09
C PRO A 220 46.63 -17.84 -6.23
N GLN A 221 46.72 -17.30 -7.46
CA GLN A 221 46.64 -15.85 -7.70
C GLN A 221 45.21 -15.30 -7.65
N GLU A 222 44.22 -16.19 -7.71
CA GLU A 222 42.80 -15.84 -7.77
C GLU A 222 42.05 -16.18 -6.47
N MET A 223 42.79 -16.55 -5.42
CA MET A 223 42.22 -16.91 -4.14
C MET A 223 41.44 -15.75 -3.50
N ASP A 224 41.87 -14.50 -3.69
CA ASP A 224 41.19 -13.31 -3.19
C ASP A 224 39.93 -12.92 -4.01
N ASN A 225 39.64 -13.62 -5.11
CA ASN A 225 38.53 -13.35 -6.04
C ASN A 225 37.40 -14.38 -5.89
N THR A 226 36.90 -14.56 -4.67
CA THR A 226 35.81 -15.50 -4.36
C THR A 226 34.50 -15.09 -5.02
N ILE A 227 33.77 -16.07 -5.58
CA ILE A 227 32.44 -15.88 -6.16
C ILE A 227 31.40 -16.67 -5.37
N ALA A 228 30.33 -16.02 -4.94
CA ALA A 228 29.20 -16.67 -4.29
C ALA A 228 28.11 -17.02 -5.31
N LEU A 229 27.75 -18.28 -5.38
CA LEU A 229 26.61 -18.83 -6.11
C LEU A 229 25.54 -19.17 -5.09
N MET A 230 24.33 -18.63 -5.28
CA MET A 230 23.29 -18.71 -4.27
C MET A 230 21.92 -19.01 -4.86
N ALA A 231 21.08 -19.61 -4.02
CA ALA A 231 19.67 -19.83 -4.28
C ALA A 231 18.96 -19.93 -2.93
N TYR A 232 17.66 -19.63 -2.88
CA TYR A 232 16.86 -19.87 -1.69
C TYR A 232 16.21 -21.26 -1.74
N TYR A 233 15.93 -21.82 -0.56
CA TYR A 233 15.35 -23.16 -0.43
C TYR A 233 14.10 -23.22 0.46
N ASP A 234 13.61 -22.11 1.01
CA ASP A 234 12.23 -22.04 1.53
C ASP A 234 11.23 -21.84 0.38
N SER A 235 9.94 -21.93 0.70
CA SER A 235 8.84 -21.73 -0.26
C SER A 235 7.70 -20.91 0.31
N ALA A 236 6.99 -20.19 -0.56
CA ALA A 236 5.86 -19.33 -0.18
C ALA A 236 4.53 -20.06 -0.33
N SER A 237 3.62 -19.81 0.61
CA SER A 237 2.21 -20.15 0.49
C SER A 237 1.36 -19.29 1.42
N ILE A 238 0.24 -18.79 0.91
CA ILE A 238 -0.80 -18.13 1.71
C ILE A 238 -1.40 -19.07 2.78
N VAL A 239 -1.21 -20.39 2.61
CA VAL A 239 -1.53 -21.42 3.60
C VAL A 239 -0.20 -22.04 4.07
N PRO A 240 0.47 -21.51 5.11
CA PRO A 240 1.84 -21.92 5.47
C PRO A 240 2.01 -23.42 5.75
N ALA A 241 0.97 -24.08 6.25
CA ALA A 241 0.96 -25.52 6.47
C ALA A 241 0.90 -26.37 5.18
N LEU A 242 0.72 -25.74 4.02
CA LEU A 242 0.72 -26.32 2.67
C LEU A 242 1.59 -25.48 1.73
N SER A 243 2.92 -25.64 1.82
CA SER A 243 3.89 -24.96 0.95
C SER A 243 4.82 -25.96 0.24
N PRO A 244 4.36 -26.62 -0.86
CA PRO A 244 5.20 -27.53 -1.64
C PRO A 244 6.32 -26.77 -2.39
N GLY A 245 5.96 -25.66 -3.04
CA GLY A 245 6.92 -24.75 -3.70
C GLY A 245 7.76 -25.40 -4.78
N ALA A 246 7.15 -26.06 -5.76
CA ALA A 246 7.90 -26.78 -6.81
C ALA A 246 8.70 -25.85 -7.72
N GLU A 247 8.14 -24.69 -8.09
CA GLU A 247 8.85 -23.68 -8.86
C GLU A 247 10.07 -23.13 -8.09
N GLU A 248 9.90 -22.77 -6.80
CA GLU A 248 11.00 -22.28 -5.95
C GLU A 248 12.12 -23.30 -5.75
N ALA A 249 11.83 -24.60 -5.89
CA ALA A 249 12.84 -25.65 -5.76
C ALA A 249 13.81 -25.70 -6.96
N ILE A 250 13.47 -25.13 -8.11
CA ILE A 250 14.28 -25.22 -9.34
C ILE A 250 15.64 -24.53 -9.17
N GLY A 251 15.65 -23.33 -8.54
CA GLY A 251 16.87 -22.57 -8.28
C GLY A 251 17.88 -23.34 -7.42
N VAL A 252 17.45 -23.81 -6.24
CA VAL A 252 18.31 -24.60 -5.35
C VAL A 252 18.69 -25.96 -5.94
N ALA A 253 17.79 -26.65 -6.65
CA ALA A 253 18.12 -27.88 -7.35
C ALA A 253 19.22 -27.67 -8.41
N SER A 254 19.17 -26.53 -9.11
CA SER A 254 20.21 -26.13 -10.06
C SER A 254 21.53 -25.81 -9.35
N LEU A 255 21.49 -25.14 -8.19
CA LEU A 255 22.68 -24.88 -7.37
C LEU A 255 23.38 -26.18 -6.94
N LEU A 256 22.62 -27.20 -6.51
CA LEU A 256 23.16 -28.50 -6.11
C LEU A 256 23.87 -29.21 -7.28
N GLU A 257 23.25 -29.23 -8.45
CA GLU A 257 23.85 -29.84 -9.65
C GLU A 257 25.08 -29.06 -10.13
N LEU A 258 25.05 -27.72 -10.07
CA LEU A 258 26.21 -26.88 -10.39
C LEU A 258 27.38 -27.13 -9.42
N ALA A 259 27.09 -27.31 -8.13
CA ALA A 259 28.10 -27.64 -7.13
C ALA A 259 28.77 -28.99 -7.42
N ARG A 260 28.00 -30.01 -7.84
CA ARG A 260 28.54 -31.30 -8.28
C ARG A 260 29.48 -31.14 -9.48
N LEU A 261 29.03 -30.41 -10.52
CA LEU A 261 29.81 -30.17 -11.74
C LEU A 261 31.14 -29.44 -11.44
N LEU A 262 31.10 -28.40 -10.60
CA LEU A 262 32.29 -27.65 -10.21
C LEU A 262 33.20 -28.43 -9.27
N LYS A 263 32.66 -29.30 -8.41
CA LYS A 263 33.49 -30.18 -7.57
C LYS A 263 34.26 -31.22 -8.40
N GLU A 264 33.61 -31.81 -9.40
CA GLU A 264 34.26 -32.77 -10.31
C GLU A 264 35.30 -32.10 -11.20
N ASN A 265 35.07 -30.83 -11.56
CA ASN A 265 35.98 -30.03 -12.36
C ASN A 265 36.20 -28.67 -11.68
N PRO A 266 37.12 -28.57 -10.70
CA PRO A 266 37.35 -27.34 -9.95
C PRO A 266 37.69 -26.13 -10.85
N PRO A 267 37.11 -24.95 -10.58
CA PRO A 267 37.43 -23.71 -11.29
C PRO A 267 38.71 -23.06 -10.76
N LYS A 268 39.18 -21.99 -11.43
CA LYS A 268 40.36 -21.25 -10.99
C LYS A 268 40.10 -20.47 -9.69
N ARG A 269 38.91 -19.86 -9.58
CA ARG A 269 38.47 -19.05 -8.45
C ARG A 269 37.81 -19.89 -7.35
N PRO A 270 37.93 -19.49 -6.07
CA PRO A 270 37.12 -20.07 -5.01
C PRO A 270 35.63 -19.79 -5.22
N VAL A 271 34.80 -20.76 -4.82
CA VAL A 271 33.35 -20.69 -4.97
C VAL A 271 32.67 -20.96 -3.64
N TRP A 272 31.71 -20.12 -3.30
CA TRP A 272 30.79 -20.34 -2.20
C TRP A 272 29.44 -20.75 -2.76
N PHE A 273 28.89 -21.84 -2.27
CA PHE A 273 27.52 -22.26 -2.52
C PHE A 273 26.70 -21.89 -1.29
N ILE A 274 25.71 -21.01 -1.46
CA ILE A 274 24.89 -20.53 -0.35
C ILE A 274 23.43 -20.87 -0.64
N ALA A 275 22.84 -21.75 0.17
CA ALA A 275 21.40 -21.98 0.18
C ALA A 275 20.77 -21.13 1.28
N PHE A 276 20.10 -20.05 0.89
CA PHE A 276 19.46 -19.11 1.81
C PHE A 276 18.08 -19.60 2.26
N SER A 277 17.70 -19.20 3.47
CA SER A 277 16.34 -19.36 3.99
C SER A 277 15.69 -18.01 4.28
N GLY A 278 14.39 -18.02 4.55
CA GLY A 278 13.65 -16.81 4.87
C GLY A 278 13.51 -15.85 3.67
N HIS A 279 13.58 -16.36 2.44
CA HIS A 279 13.36 -15.59 1.22
C HIS A 279 12.01 -14.87 1.27
N THR A 280 10.99 -15.62 1.67
CA THR A 280 9.60 -15.18 1.75
C THR A 280 9.31 -14.31 2.99
N GLN A 281 10.29 -14.15 3.88
CA GLN A 281 10.26 -13.26 5.04
C GLN A 281 11.20 -12.06 4.78
N ALA A 282 11.04 -11.43 3.62
CA ALA A 282 11.83 -10.28 3.19
C ALA A 282 13.34 -10.59 3.11
N MET A 283 13.69 -11.72 2.50
CA MET A 283 15.06 -12.23 2.36
C MET A 283 15.85 -12.21 3.67
N ALA A 284 15.19 -12.63 4.77
CA ALA A 284 15.73 -12.56 6.12
C ALA A 284 17.12 -13.22 6.23
N GLY A 285 17.34 -14.35 5.57
CA GLY A 285 18.63 -15.05 5.59
C GLY A 285 19.76 -14.23 5.00
N GLY A 286 19.54 -13.57 3.86
CA GLY A 286 20.56 -12.70 3.27
C GLY A 286 20.77 -11.40 4.06
N ARG A 287 19.70 -10.82 4.63
CA ARG A 287 19.81 -9.65 5.51
C ARG A 287 20.62 -9.98 6.76
N ASP A 288 20.36 -11.13 7.37
CA ASP A 288 21.09 -11.59 8.55
C ASP A 288 22.54 -11.97 8.23
N PHE A 289 22.78 -12.64 7.10
CA PHE A 289 24.11 -13.07 6.65
C PHE A 289 25.10 -11.91 6.50
N ILE A 290 24.66 -10.76 5.99
CA ILE A 290 25.54 -9.59 5.87
C ILE A 290 25.82 -8.96 7.26
N TRP A 291 24.98 -9.23 8.26
CA TRP A 291 25.07 -8.66 9.61
C TRP A 291 25.84 -9.55 10.61
N HIS A 292 27.12 -9.86 10.35
CA HIS A 292 27.94 -10.51 11.38
C HIS A 292 28.43 -9.48 12.43
N SER A 293 28.62 -9.93 13.67
CA SER A 293 28.78 -9.13 14.90
C SER A 293 29.70 -7.90 14.81
N LYS A 294 29.35 -6.84 15.58
CA LYS A 294 30.07 -5.58 15.76
C LYS A 294 31.59 -5.78 15.94
N GLU A 295 32.36 -5.78 14.85
CA GLU A 295 33.82 -5.81 14.94
C GLU A 295 34.34 -4.41 15.31
N LEU A 296 35.26 -4.36 16.27
CA LEU A 296 35.95 -3.13 16.66
C LEU A 296 37.21 -3.01 15.81
N VAL A 297 37.15 -2.26 14.72
CA VAL A 297 38.28 -2.13 13.79
C VAL A 297 39.08 -0.88 14.11
N LYS A 298 40.41 -1.03 14.08
CA LYS A 298 41.36 0.06 14.26
C LYS A 298 41.50 0.82 12.94
N SER A 299 40.97 2.04 12.89
CA SER A 299 41.05 2.95 11.76
C SER A 299 42.51 3.37 11.48
N ALA A 300 42.79 3.86 10.27
CA ALA A 300 44.13 4.29 9.83
C ALA A 300 44.71 5.44 10.68
N ASP A 301 43.84 6.20 11.36
CA ASP A 301 44.19 7.24 12.34
C ASP A 301 44.48 6.69 13.75
N GLY A 302 44.46 5.36 13.93
CA GLY A 302 44.73 4.68 15.19
C GLY A 302 43.55 4.62 16.16
N THR A 303 42.39 5.21 15.81
CA THR A 303 41.18 5.16 16.63
C THR A 303 40.42 3.85 16.43
N PHE A 304 39.79 3.34 17.48
CA PHE A 304 38.90 2.17 17.38
C PHE A 304 37.49 2.66 17.06
N LYS A 305 36.92 2.15 15.97
CA LYS A 305 35.55 2.45 15.56
C LYS A 305 34.78 1.14 15.46
N TRP A 306 33.51 1.17 15.86
CA TRP A 306 32.57 0.09 15.57
C TRP A 306 32.41 0.05 14.04
N PHE A 307 32.73 -1.11 13.46
CA PHE A 307 32.89 -1.28 12.03
C PHE A 307 31.54 -1.56 11.37
N VAL A 308 31.26 -0.85 10.27
CA VAL A 308 30.12 -1.08 9.37
C VAL A 308 30.66 -1.79 8.14
N TRP A 309 30.03 -2.89 7.74
CA TRP A 309 30.56 -3.83 6.76
C TRP A 309 30.95 -3.17 5.43
N HIS A 310 32.26 -3.14 5.17
CA HIS A 310 32.88 -2.76 3.90
C HIS A 310 32.97 -3.96 2.95
N TYR A 311 32.93 -3.73 1.63
CA TYR A 311 33.03 -4.74 0.56
C TYR A 311 34.25 -5.69 0.65
N ASP A 312 35.28 -5.34 1.43
CA ASP A 312 36.49 -6.14 1.63
C ASP A 312 36.35 -7.23 2.71
N HIS A 313 35.20 -7.33 3.39
CA HIS A 313 34.98 -8.27 4.50
C HIS A 313 33.75 -9.18 4.33
N ILE A 314 32.91 -8.96 3.32
CA ILE A 314 31.68 -9.75 3.15
C ILE A 314 32.03 -11.19 2.77
N GLY A 315 31.55 -12.15 3.56
CA GLY A 315 31.97 -13.54 3.45
C GLY A 315 33.35 -13.83 4.06
N THR A 316 33.93 -12.94 4.86
CA THR A 316 35.07 -13.31 5.73
C THR A 316 34.53 -13.72 7.11
N THR A 317 34.93 -14.89 7.60
CA THR A 317 34.55 -15.35 8.95
C THR A 317 35.71 -15.16 9.94
N GLU A 318 35.42 -15.09 11.24
CA GLU A 318 36.45 -15.06 12.30
C GLU A 318 37.42 -16.26 12.18
N ASP A 319 36.91 -17.43 11.77
CA ASP A 319 37.73 -18.56 11.37
C ASP A 319 38.25 -18.38 9.94
N LYS A 320 39.39 -17.70 9.80
CA LYS A 320 40.06 -17.54 8.49
C LYS A 320 40.49 -18.86 7.84
N ILE A 321 40.45 -19.99 8.55
CA ILE A 321 40.68 -21.33 7.98
C ILE A 321 39.40 -21.84 7.27
N LEU A 322 38.22 -21.32 7.65
CA LEU A 322 36.92 -21.62 7.06
C LEU A 322 36.66 -20.83 5.78
N ALA A 323 36.87 -19.52 5.86
CA ALA A 323 36.47 -18.56 4.84
C ALA A 323 37.48 -17.39 4.77
N PRO A 324 38.66 -17.61 4.14
CA PRO A 324 39.77 -16.66 4.19
C PRO A 324 39.59 -15.38 3.35
N TYR A 325 38.67 -15.37 2.38
CA TYR A 325 38.63 -14.37 1.31
C TYR A 325 37.23 -13.79 1.12
N ALA A 326 37.15 -12.48 0.97
CA ALA A 326 35.89 -11.77 0.74
C ALA A 326 35.27 -12.11 -0.62
N ILE A 327 33.95 -12.10 -0.68
CA ILE A 327 33.15 -12.30 -1.88
C ILE A 327 33.30 -11.08 -2.78
N LYS A 328 33.72 -11.28 -4.04
CA LYS A 328 33.86 -10.21 -5.05
C LYS A 328 32.69 -10.14 -6.03
N MET A 329 31.90 -11.21 -6.11
CA MET A 329 30.68 -11.27 -6.91
C MET A 329 29.69 -12.27 -6.32
N ALA A 330 28.41 -11.90 -6.31
CA ALA A 330 27.27 -12.70 -5.87
C ALA A 330 26.34 -12.99 -7.06
N ILE A 331 25.95 -14.25 -7.24
CA ILE A 331 25.12 -14.72 -8.35
C ILE A 331 23.97 -15.56 -7.80
N SER A 332 22.75 -15.03 -7.87
CA SER A 332 21.52 -15.76 -7.55
C SER A 332 21.01 -16.59 -8.74
N LEU A 333 20.52 -17.80 -8.46
CA LEU A 333 19.80 -18.66 -9.39
C LEU A 333 18.32 -18.73 -8.99
N ASP A 334 17.45 -18.12 -9.78
CA ASP A 334 16.01 -18.03 -9.52
C ASP A 334 15.20 -18.34 -10.77
N PHE A 335 15.11 -19.63 -11.11
CA PHE A 335 14.42 -20.12 -12.30
C PHE A 335 12.97 -20.53 -12.00
N SER A 336 12.14 -20.40 -13.02
CA SER A 336 10.76 -20.83 -13.12
C SER A 336 10.54 -21.57 -14.45
N SER A 337 9.53 -22.44 -14.50
CA SER A 337 9.15 -23.23 -15.67
C SER A 337 8.17 -22.53 -16.61
N ASP A 338 7.76 -21.29 -16.32
CA ASP A 338 6.83 -20.51 -17.13
C ASP A 338 7.30 -20.29 -18.59
N SER A 339 8.60 -20.09 -18.79
CA SER A 339 9.20 -19.66 -20.06
C SER A 339 10.59 -20.25 -20.25
N ASP A 340 11.04 -20.40 -21.49
CA ASP A 340 12.37 -20.90 -21.84
C ASP A 340 13.45 -19.81 -21.94
N ALA A 341 13.09 -18.57 -21.60
CA ALA A 341 13.94 -17.40 -21.65
C ALA A 341 14.57 -17.07 -20.30
N VAL A 342 15.78 -16.52 -20.32
CA VAL A 342 16.53 -16.11 -19.13
C VAL A 342 16.81 -14.61 -19.17
N ALA A 343 16.65 -13.96 -18.02
CA ALA A 343 17.09 -12.60 -17.78
C ALA A 343 18.32 -12.62 -16.87
N VAL A 344 19.26 -11.71 -17.15
CA VAL A 344 20.33 -11.36 -16.21
C VAL A 344 19.98 -10.02 -15.59
N ALA A 345 19.63 -10.02 -14.30
CA ALA A 345 19.23 -8.83 -13.57
C ALA A 345 20.36 -8.35 -12.65
N GLY A 346 20.62 -7.03 -12.61
CA GLY A 346 21.63 -6.41 -11.72
C GLY A 346 21.03 -5.69 -10.52
N TYR A 347 19.71 -5.54 -10.48
CA TYR A 347 18.95 -5.00 -9.35
C TYR A 347 17.57 -5.68 -9.30
N GLY A 348 16.91 -5.65 -8.14
CA GLY A 348 15.59 -6.23 -7.91
C GLY A 348 14.56 -5.19 -7.49
N SER A 349 13.35 -5.67 -7.20
CA SER A 349 12.22 -4.86 -6.74
C SER A 349 12.21 -4.64 -5.23
N PHE A 350 12.94 -5.45 -4.44
CA PHE A 350 12.90 -5.36 -2.97
C PHE A 350 13.64 -4.13 -2.43
N TYR A 351 14.71 -3.69 -3.07
CA TYR A 351 15.38 -2.42 -2.74
C TYR A 351 15.21 -1.33 -3.83
N GLY A 352 14.50 -1.65 -4.91
CA GLY A 352 14.13 -0.76 -6.01
C GLY A 352 15.27 -0.44 -6.97
N LEU A 353 15.03 0.41 -7.97
CA LEU A 353 15.92 0.65 -9.13
C LEU A 353 17.26 1.35 -8.82
N GLY A 354 17.65 1.48 -7.55
CA GLY A 354 18.91 2.13 -7.18
C GLY A 354 18.95 3.64 -7.45
N GLY A 355 17.84 4.22 -7.92
CA GLY A 355 17.70 5.63 -8.25
C GLY A 355 18.65 6.09 -9.38
N PRO A 356 18.65 7.40 -9.71
CA PRO A 356 19.54 7.99 -10.72
C PRO A 356 21.03 7.72 -10.49
N TRP A 357 21.42 7.35 -9.27
CA TRP A 357 22.79 7.08 -8.85
C TRP A 357 23.40 5.84 -9.51
N TYR A 358 22.65 4.75 -9.67
CA TYR A 358 23.16 3.54 -10.32
C TYR A 358 23.54 3.81 -11.79
N ASP A 359 22.76 4.66 -12.47
CA ASP A 359 23.02 5.07 -13.85
C ASP A 359 24.09 6.17 -13.95
N TRP A 360 24.09 7.16 -13.04
CA TRP A 360 25.14 8.19 -12.97
C TRP A 360 26.53 7.58 -12.80
N TYR A 361 26.62 6.53 -11.98
CA TYR A 361 27.86 5.80 -11.74
C TYR A 361 28.09 4.63 -12.69
N SER A 362 27.25 4.48 -13.74
CA SER A 362 27.43 3.48 -14.79
C SER A 362 27.49 2.02 -14.28
N TYR A 363 26.87 1.67 -13.14
CA TYR A 363 26.93 0.31 -12.58
C TYR A 363 26.47 -0.74 -13.59
N ASN A 364 25.26 -0.57 -14.16
CA ASN A 364 24.69 -1.48 -15.15
C ASN A 364 25.55 -1.55 -16.43
N LYS A 365 26.09 -0.40 -16.86
CA LYS A 365 26.91 -0.29 -18.07
C LYS A 365 28.27 -0.97 -17.91
N ASP A 366 28.89 -0.87 -16.75
CA ASP A 366 30.17 -1.49 -16.45
C ASP A 366 29.99 -2.99 -16.18
N LEU A 367 28.92 -3.41 -15.49
CA LEU A 367 28.54 -4.82 -15.32
C LEU A 367 28.27 -5.51 -16.67
N THR A 368 27.53 -4.81 -17.54
CA THR A 368 27.31 -5.20 -18.93
C THR A 368 28.62 -5.45 -19.66
N ARG A 369 29.54 -4.48 -19.57
CA ARG A 369 30.83 -4.58 -20.25
C ARG A 369 31.65 -5.75 -19.74
N PHE A 370 31.62 -5.95 -18.43
CA PHE A 370 32.28 -7.07 -17.78
C PHE A 370 31.74 -8.41 -18.27
N LEU A 371 30.42 -8.57 -18.31
CA LEU A 371 29.77 -9.84 -18.64
C LEU A 371 29.78 -10.19 -20.13
N PHE A 372 29.65 -9.20 -21.02
CA PHE A 372 29.26 -9.50 -22.40
C PHE A 372 29.97 -8.74 -23.53
N THR A 373 30.73 -7.67 -23.26
CA THR A 373 31.37 -6.90 -24.34
C THR A 373 32.45 -7.73 -25.07
N GLY A 374 32.69 -7.43 -26.35
CA GLY A 374 33.80 -8.03 -27.13
C GLY A 374 33.53 -9.42 -27.73
N GLY A 375 32.32 -9.97 -27.56
CA GLY A 375 31.89 -11.20 -28.25
C GLY A 375 32.72 -12.45 -27.91
N ARG A 376 33.41 -12.46 -26.75
CA ARG A 376 34.35 -13.51 -26.36
C ARG A 376 33.65 -14.87 -26.20
N TYR A 377 32.48 -14.88 -25.57
CA TYR A 377 31.71 -16.10 -25.24
C TYR A 377 30.52 -16.37 -26.18
N GLY A 378 30.14 -15.40 -27.00
CA GLY A 378 29.07 -15.52 -27.97
C GLY A 378 28.72 -14.19 -28.62
N THR A 379 27.67 -14.20 -29.41
CA THR A 379 27.16 -13.01 -30.11
C THR A 379 25.70 -12.80 -29.76
N TYR A 380 25.36 -11.58 -29.38
CA TYR A 380 24.00 -11.20 -29.06
C TYR A 380 23.34 -10.48 -30.24
N SER A 381 22.07 -10.82 -30.51
CA SER A 381 21.22 -10.23 -31.55
C SER A 381 20.11 -9.41 -30.88
N PRO A 382 20.28 -8.08 -30.74
CA PRO A 382 19.32 -7.23 -30.01
C PRO A 382 17.92 -7.19 -30.63
N SER A 383 17.82 -7.29 -31.95
CA SER A 383 16.52 -7.30 -32.63
C SER A 383 15.71 -8.56 -32.38
N GLU A 384 16.36 -9.67 -32.02
CA GLU A 384 15.73 -10.97 -31.79
C GLU A 384 15.70 -11.35 -30.30
N ASN A 385 16.38 -10.57 -29.45
CA ASN A 385 16.69 -10.94 -28.06
C ASN A 385 17.36 -12.32 -27.91
N ILE A 386 18.21 -12.70 -28.88
CA ILE A 386 18.88 -14.01 -28.90
C ILE A 386 20.37 -13.88 -28.64
N TYR A 387 20.89 -14.65 -27.69
CA TYR A 387 22.32 -14.86 -27.47
C TYR A 387 22.76 -16.20 -28.05
N ARG A 388 23.72 -16.17 -28.99
CA ARG A 388 24.33 -17.39 -29.55
C ARG A 388 25.68 -17.64 -28.88
N LEU A 389 25.75 -18.69 -28.06
CA LEU A 389 26.98 -19.10 -27.39
C LEU A 389 27.92 -19.80 -28.38
N LYS A 390 29.24 -19.63 -28.20
CA LYS A 390 30.24 -20.37 -29.00
C LYS A 390 30.32 -21.83 -28.55
N GLU A 391 30.61 -22.73 -29.49
CA GLU A 391 30.70 -24.17 -29.22
C GLU A 391 31.67 -24.56 -28.10
N ASN A 392 32.76 -23.81 -27.93
CA ASN A 392 33.76 -24.06 -26.90
C ASN A 392 33.34 -23.61 -25.49
N VAL A 393 32.22 -22.90 -25.36
CA VAL A 393 31.64 -22.43 -24.09
C VAL A 393 30.40 -23.25 -23.70
N LEU A 394 29.67 -23.78 -24.70
CA LEU A 394 28.47 -24.58 -24.49
C LEU A 394 28.73 -25.81 -23.58
N PRO A 395 27.74 -26.20 -22.75
CA PRO A 395 27.77 -27.50 -22.10
C PRO A 395 27.97 -28.63 -23.09
N ALA A 396 28.63 -29.70 -22.66
CA ALA A 396 28.96 -30.82 -23.55
C ALA A 396 27.73 -31.49 -24.20
N ASN A 397 26.58 -31.44 -23.51
CA ASN A 397 25.28 -31.96 -23.95
C ASN A 397 24.23 -30.85 -24.19
N ALA A 398 24.64 -29.64 -24.57
CA ALA A 398 23.73 -28.52 -24.81
C ALA A 398 22.63 -28.86 -25.84
N SER A 399 21.38 -28.55 -25.49
CA SER A 399 20.19 -28.78 -26.32
C SER A 399 20.13 -27.87 -27.56
N ARG A 400 20.72 -26.67 -27.46
CA ARG A 400 20.73 -25.65 -28.51
C ARG A 400 21.98 -24.75 -28.42
N THR A 401 22.20 -23.93 -29.42
CA THR A 401 23.31 -22.95 -29.46
C THR A 401 22.83 -21.50 -29.27
N ALA A 402 21.52 -21.27 -29.44
CA ALA A 402 20.88 -19.96 -29.39
C ALA A 402 19.85 -19.92 -28.26
N TYR A 403 19.93 -18.91 -27.40
CA TYR A 403 19.12 -18.76 -26.20
C TYR A 403 18.42 -17.40 -26.20
N LYS A 404 17.17 -17.35 -25.70
CA LYS A 404 16.46 -16.08 -25.49
C LYS A 404 16.99 -15.45 -24.21
N VAL A 405 17.63 -14.29 -24.33
CA VAL A 405 18.34 -13.63 -23.22
C VAL A 405 17.96 -12.16 -23.13
N PHE A 406 17.60 -11.73 -21.92
CA PHE A 406 17.16 -10.39 -21.59
C PHE A 406 18.02 -9.79 -20.45
N GLY A 407 17.93 -8.47 -20.25
CA GLY A 407 18.53 -7.76 -19.11
C GLY A 407 19.95 -7.19 -19.29
N LEU A 408 20.32 -6.30 -18.36
CA LEU A 408 21.53 -5.44 -18.24
C LEU A 408 21.86 -4.50 -19.43
N TRP A 409 21.58 -4.92 -20.66
CA TRP A 409 21.85 -4.22 -21.94
C TRP A 409 21.44 -5.08 -23.16
N ALA A 410 21.23 -6.39 -22.93
CA ALA A 410 20.87 -7.32 -23.98
C ALA A 410 19.55 -6.87 -24.58
N SER A 411 18.51 -6.75 -23.78
CA SER A 411 17.20 -6.37 -24.30
C SER A 411 17.14 -4.92 -24.81
N GLN A 412 16.50 -4.67 -25.96
CA GLN A 412 16.04 -3.33 -26.35
C GLN A 412 14.81 -2.86 -25.55
N LEU A 413 14.41 -3.65 -24.55
CA LEU A 413 13.19 -3.52 -23.78
C LEU A 413 13.49 -3.02 -22.38
N ASP A 414 12.57 -2.23 -21.85
CA ASP A 414 12.51 -1.91 -20.44
C ASP A 414 12.31 -3.18 -19.61
N MET A 415 12.81 -3.15 -18.37
CA MET A 415 12.75 -4.32 -17.48
C MET A 415 11.33 -4.85 -17.28
N SER A 416 10.35 -3.96 -17.14
CA SER A 416 8.94 -4.31 -16.97
C SER A 416 8.34 -5.08 -18.16
N GLN A 417 8.91 -4.98 -19.36
CA GLN A 417 8.42 -5.66 -20.56
C GLN A 417 8.84 -7.14 -20.62
N TYR A 418 9.92 -7.54 -19.94
CA TYR A 418 10.40 -8.93 -19.89
C TYR A 418 10.47 -9.54 -18.48
N LEU A 419 10.30 -8.74 -17.43
CA LEU A 419 10.07 -9.15 -16.05
C LEU A 419 8.79 -8.47 -15.54
N PRO A 420 7.61 -9.02 -15.88
CA PRO A 420 6.32 -8.40 -15.57
C PRO A 420 5.90 -8.50 -14.09
N SER A 421 6.61 -9.30 -13.29
CA SER A 421 6.38 -9.45 -11.85
C SER A 421 7.55 -8.89 -11.03
N ALA A 422 7.29 -8.47 -9.80
CA ALA A 422 8.34 -8.08 -8.86
C ALA A 422 9.41 -9.18 -8.72
N LEU A 423 10.67 -8.80 -8.81
CA LEU A 423 11.82 -9.70 -8.75
C LEU A 423 12.56 -9.50 -7.43
N THR A 424 12.61 -10.53 -6.59
CA THR A 424 13.33 -10.52 -5.32
C THR A 424 14.39 -11.62 -5.33
N TYR A 425 15.64 -11.29 -5.00
CA TYR A 425 16.75 -12.26 -4.97
C TYR A 425 17.89 -11.80 -4.06
N GLU A 426 18.60 -12.75 -3.45
CA GLU A 426 19.55 -12.45 -2.38
C GLU A 426 20.78 -11.68 -2.85
N ALA A 427 21.26 -11.90 -4.08
CA ALA A 427 22.40 -11.16 -4.62
C ALA A 427 22.13 -9.64 -4.72
N GLU A 428 20.87 -9.19 -4.68
CA GLU A 428 20.52 -7.77 -4.58
C GLU A 428 21.05 -7.15 -3.27
N ILE A 429 20.97 -7.91 -2.17
CA ILE A 429 21.46 -7.48 -0.85
C ILE A 429 22.98 -7.24 -0.92
N PHE A 430 23.71 -8.15 -1.60
CA PHE A 430 25.15 -8.00 -1.84
C PHE A 430 25.45 -6.81 -2.75
N ALA A 431 24.65 -6.58 -3.80
CA ALA A 431 24.80 -5.41 -4.67
C ALA A 431 24.74 -4.09 -3.88
N ARG A 432 23.87 -4.00 -2.86
CA ARG A 432 23.76 -2.82 -1.97
C ARG A 432 24.99 -2.56 -1.11
N THR A 433 25.87 -3.54 -0.96
CA THR A 433 27.12 -3.38 -0.21
C THR A 433 28.31 -2.95 -1.07
N GLY A 434 28.10 -2.77 -2.38
CA GLY A 434 29.14 -2.39 -3.34
C GLY A 434 29.87 -3.55 -4.03
N ILE A 435 29.39 -4.79 -3.83
CA ILE A 435 29.84 -5.99 -4.55
C ILE A 435 29.05 -6.14 -5.86
N TRP A 436 29.59 -6.82 -6.86
CA TRP A 436 28.80 -7.19 -8.04
C TRP A 436 27.71 -8.21 -7.67
N GLY A 437 26.44 -7.86 -7.82
CA GLY A 437 25.32 -8.76 -7.55
C GLY A 437 24.46 -8.93 -8.79
N ILE A 438 24.29 -10.18 -9.24
CA ILE A 438 23.39 -10.50 -10.36
C ILE A 438 22.47 -11.66 -10.04
N CYS A 439 21.36 -11.73 -10.75
CA CYS A 439 20.46 -12.88 -10.76
C CYS A 439 20.30 -13.42 -12.17
N PHE A 440 20.44 -14.73 -12.33
CA PHE A 440 19.89 -15.44 -13.48
C PHE A 440 18.47 -15.86 -13.13
N THR A 441 17.50 -15.21 -13.77
CA THR A 441 16.08 -15.40 -13.49
C THR A 441 15.29 -15.68 -14.76
N THR A 442 14.10 -16.26 -14.67
CA THR A 442 13.27 -16.52 -15.86
C THR A 442 12.68 -15.24 -16.41
N ALA A 443 12.94 -14.97 -17.69
CA ALA A 443 12.32 -13.86 -18.41
C ALA A 443 10.95 -14.29 -18.96
N LEU A 444 10.05 -13.31 -19.14
CA LEU A 444 8.70 -13.52 -19.66
C LEU A 444 7.86 -14.43 -18.76
N SER A 445 8.11 -14.38 -17.45
CA SER A 445 7.42 -15.14 -16.41
C SER A 445 6.69 -14.19 -15.47
N THR A 446 5.44 -14.53 -15.16
CA THR A 446 4.61 -13.84 -14.15
C THR A 446 4.54 -14.64 -12.85
N ARG A 447 5.18 -15.82 -12.80
CA ARG A 447 5.26 -16.71 -11.62
C ARG A 447 3.87 -17.03 -11.06
N LEU A 448 2.97 -17.46 -11.95
CA LEU A 448 1.53 -17.56 -11.66
C LEU A 448 1.19 -18.47 -10.48
N THR A 449 1.99 -19.48 -10.18
CA THR A 449 1.70 -20.46 -9.13
C THR A 449 2.41 -20.17 -7.80
N TYR A 450 3.26 -19.14 -7.74
CA TYR A 450 3.96 -18.75 -6.50
C TYR A 450 2.97 -18.35 -5.42
N ASN A 451 3.32 -18.58 -4.14
CA ASN A 451 2.47 -18.28 -3.00
C ASN A 451 1.10 -19.02 -3.00
N THR A 452 0.99 -20.13 -3.74
CA THR A 452 -0.23 -20.95 -3.79
C THR A 452 0.00 -22.35 -3.19
N PRO A 453 -1.03 -22.95 -2.55
CA PRO A 453 -0.97 -24.36 -2.14
C PRO A 453 -0.89 -25.35 -3.31
N LEU A 454 -1.08 -24.88 -4.56
CA LEU A 454 -1.12 -25.70 -5.78
C LEU A 454 0.18 -25.61 -6.60
N ASN A 455 1.26 -25.07 -6.03
CA ASN A 455 2.59 -25.07 -6.64
C ASN A 455 3.25 -26.47 -6.57
N LEU A 456 2.76 -27.38 -7.39
CA LEU A 456 3.04 -28.82 -7.34
C LEU A 456 4.05 -29.25 -8.42
N PHE A 457 4.78 -30.34 -8.15
CA PHE A 457 5.79 -30.90 -9.04
C PHE A 457 5.24 -31.25 -10.44
N GLU A 458 4.02 -31.78 -10.50
CA GLU A 458 3.38 -32.24 -11.74
C GLU A 458 3.07 -31.09 -12.70
N ARG A 459 3.12 -29.84 -12.23
CA ARG A 459 2.87 -28.64 -13.03
C ARG A 459 4.13 -28.05 -13.66
N ILE A 460 5.31 -28.54 -13.27
CA ILE A 460 6.60 -28.03 -13.74
C ILE A 460 6.88 -28.46 -15.18
N LYS A 461 7.17 -27.49 -16.05
CA LYS A 461 7.56 -27.73 -17.45
C LYS A 461 9.08 -27.73 -17.60
N PHE A 462 9.73 -28.86 -17.35
CA PHE A 462 11.20 -28.96 -17.39
C PHE A 462 11.83 -28.61 -18.73
N GLU A 463 11.10 -28.76 -19.84
CA GLU A 463 11.53 -28.32 -21.18
C GLU A 463 11.87 -26.82 -21.27
N ASN A 464 11.20 -25.99 -20.46
CA ASN A 464 11.47 -24.56 -20.34
C ASN A 464 12.66 -24.26 -19.41
N VAL A 465 12.94 -25.14 -18.44
CA VAL A 465 14.04 -24.96 -17.47
C VAL A 465 15.40 -25.25 -18.11
N VAL A 466 15.46 -26.28 -18.96
CA VAL A 466 16.71 -26.76 -19.57
C VAL A 466 17.55 -25.64 -20.19
N PRO A 467 17.00 -24.77 -21.06
CA PRO A 467 17.83 -23.77 -21.72
C PRO A 467 18.33 -22.65 -20.80
N GLN A 468 17.56 -22.33 -19.76
CA GLN A 468 17.94 -21.32 -18.78
C GLN A 468 19.15 -21.77 -17.97
N VAL A 469 19.13 -23.04 -17.52
CA VAL A 469 20.24 -23.68 -16.81
C VAL A 469 21.47 -23.78 -17.70
N GLU A 470 21.34 -24.23 -18.95
CA GLU A 470 22.46 -24.34 -19.89
C GLU A 470 23.18 -22.99 -20.10
N PHE A 471 22.42 -21.93 -20.41
CA PHE A 471 22.98 -20.61 -20.64
C PHE A 471 23.66 -20.06 -19.38
N SER A 472 22.96 -20.13 -18.24
CA SER A 472 23.45 -19.59 -16.98
C SER A 472 24.71 -20.32 -16.51
N PHE A 473 24.74 -21.66 -16.57
CA PHE A 473 25.90 -22.44 -16.16
C PHE A 473 27.11 -22.19 -17.09
N ALA A 474 26.87 -22.03 -18.39
CA ALA A 474 27.94 -21.72 -19.34
C ALA A 474 28.61 -20.37 -19.02
N LEU A 475 27.81 -19.34 -18.74
CA LEU A 475 28.33 -18.01 -18.41
C LEU A 475 28.99 -17.99 -17.02
N ILE A 476 28.40 -18.63 -16.02
CA ILE A 476 29.00 -18.78 -14.68
C ILE A 476 30.35 -19.51 -14.77
N ASN A 477 30.45 -20.59 -15.53
CA ASN A 477 31.70 -21.32 -15.73
C ASN A 477 32.77 -20.45 -16.42
N ALA A 478 32.37 -19.59 -17.35
CA ALA A 478 33.30 -18.62 -17.96
C ALA A 478 33.82 -17.62 -16.91
N ILE A 479 32.93 -17.06 -16.08
CA ILE A 479 33.28 -16.14 -14.98
C ILE A 479 34.24 -16.81 -13.99
N LEU A 480 34.07 -18.10 -13.72
CA LEU A 480 34.91 -18.83 -12.76
C LEU A 480 36.30 -19.25 -13.29
N ARG A 481 36.52 -19.24 -14.62
CA ARG A 481 37.73 -19.79 -15.26
C ARG A 481 38.53 -18.79 -16.09
N ASP A 482 37.89 -17.84 -16.75
CA ASP A 482 38.57 -16.88 -17.62
C ASP A 482 39.03 -15.67 -16.80
N THR A 483 40.19 -15.84 -16.17
CA THR A 483 40.78 -14.83 -15.28
C THR A 483 41.39 -13.65 -16.03
N GLU A 484 41.71 -13.83 -17.32
CA GLU A 484 42.23 -12.76 -18.17
C GLU A 484 41.13 -11.76 -18.56
N TRP A 485 39.93 -12.27 -18.84
CA TRP A 485 38.80 -11.43 -19.24
C TRP A 485 38.05 -10.88 -18.04
N PHE A 486 37.65 -11.76 -17.11
CA PHE A 486 36.96 -11.37 -15.89
C PHE A 486 37.98 -10.97 -14.83
N ASP A 487 38.76 -9.93 -15.12
CA ASP A 487 39.82 -9.46 -14.25
C ASP A 487 39.27 -8.41 -13.27
N PHE A 488 38.96 -8.85 -12.05
CA PHE A 488 38.44 -7.98 -10.98
C PHE A 488 39.44 -6.89 -10.56
N SER A 489 40.73 -6.98 -10.92
CA SER A 489 41.71 -5.92 -10.68
C SER A 489 41.63 -4.79 -11.72
N LYS A 490 41.17 -5.10 -12.94
CA LYS A 490 41.02 -4.14 -14.06
C LYS A 490 39.64 -3.51 -14.13
N VAL A 491 38.63 -4.18 -13.60
CA VAL A 491 37.26 -3.68 -13.50
C VAL A 491 37.19 -2.70 -12.34
N THR A 492 37.81 -1.54 -12.55
CA THR A 492 37.52 -0.36 -11.76
C THR A 492 36.18 0.16 -12.25
N ILE A 493 35.13 0.07 -11.43
CA ILE A 493 33.89 0.81 -11.66
C ILE A 493 34.31 2.28 -11.82
N SER A 494 34.01 2.84 -12.98
CA SER A 494 34.61 4.08 -13.45
C SER A 494 34.47 5.22 -12.41
N GLY A 495 35.61 5.83 -12.07
CA GLY A 495 35.69 7.16 -11.44
C GLY A 495 35.34 7.30 -9.95
N GLY A 496 34.32 6.62 -9.42
CA GLY A 496 33.84 6.93 -8.07
C GLY A 496 34.45 6.12 -6.92
N GLN A 497 35.02 4.93 -7.17
CA GLN A 497 35.53 4.08 -6.08
C GLN A 497 36.91 4.49 -5.51
N LYS A 498 37.69 5.35 -6.17
CA LYS A 498 39.04 5.73 -5.68
C LYS A 498 39.08 6.90 -4.69
N THR A 499 37.95 7.55 -4.46
CA THR A 499 37.80 8.61 -3.47
C THR A 499 36.55 8.28 -2.68
N GLY A 500 36.51 8.55 -1.38
CA GLY A 500 35.42 8.20 -0.48
C GLY A 500 34.07 8.89 -0.74
N VAL A 501 33.60 8.92 -2.00
CA VAL A 501 32.44 9.63 -2.51
C VAL A 501 31.24 8.68 -2.66
N PHE A 502 31.45 7.36 -2.70
CA PHE A 502 30.36 6.37 -2.67
C PHE A 502 29.92 5.96 -1.26
N PHE A 503 30.79 6.13 -0.26
CA PHE A 503 30.68 5.41 1.02
C PHE A 503 31.12 6.22 2.25
N THR A 504 31.41 7.53 2.14
CA THR A 504 31.60 8.32 3.37
C THR A 504 30.26 8.92 3.81
N HIS A 505 29.72 8.35 4.88
CA HIS A 505 28.62 8.89 5.69
C HIS A 505 29.02 10.19 6.38
N LYS A 506 29.58 11.16 5.66
CA LYS A 506 30.17 12.36 6.25
C LYS A 506 29.77 13.64 5.54
N HIS A 507 29.37 13.56 4.28
CA HIS A 507 28.97 14.74 3.51
C HIS A 507 27.63 14.48 2.79
N LYS A 508 26.76 15.50 2.90
CA LYS A 508 25.38 15.56 2.41
C LYS A 508 25.22 15.32 0.90
N ASP A 509 26.33 15.18 0.19
CA ASP A 509 26.44 15.14 -1.27
C ASP A 509 26.86 13.74 -1.82
N ASP A 510 27.20 12.78 -0.94
CA ASP A 510 27.88 11.51 -1.30
C ASP A 510 27.09 10.22 -0.94
N ALA A 511 25.79 10.30 -0.65
CA ALA A 511 25.00 9.17 -0.18
C ALA A 511 24.16 8.52 -1.31
N GLY A 512 24.23 7.18 -1.43
CA GLY A 512 23.46 6.43 -2.44
C GLY A 512 23.33 4.92 -2.23
N ILE A 513 24.33 4.29 -1.62
CA ILE A 513 24.52 2.83 -1.61
C ILE A 513 25.00 2.42 -0.21
N GLY A 514 24.39 1.40 0.39
CA GLY A 514 24.72 0.92 1.73
C GLY A 514 23.58 0.13 2.37
N TYR A 515 23.87 -0.41 3.56
CA TYR A 515 22.96 -1.24 4.36
C TYR A 515 22.78 -0.55 5.73
N VAL A 516 21.55 -0.21 6.11
CA VAL A 516 21.25 0.46 7.39
C VAL A 516 20.78 -0.54 8.43
N VAL A 517 21.24 -0.34 9.67
CA VAL A 517 20.79 -1.09 10.85
C VAL A 517 20.34 -0.13 11.93
N VAL A 518 19.13 -0.34 12.42
CA VAL A 518 18.51 0.51 13.44
C VAL A 518 18.39 -0.25 14.74
N ASP A 519 19.07 0.26 15.78
CA ASP A 519 18.87 -0.14 17.16
C ASP A 519 17.69 0.65 17.75
N GLY A 520 16.73 -0.05 18.36
CA GLY A 520 15.52 0.55 18.89
C GLY A 520 15.08 -0.06 20.21
N ARG A 521 14.10 0.59 20.85
CA ARG A 521 13.53 0.15 22.13
C ARG A 521 12.05 0.51 22.24
N VAL A 522 11.24 -0.40 22.78
CA VAL A 522 9.80 -0.24 23.00
C VAL A 522 9.49 -0.07 24.49
N GLY A 523 8.83 1.03 24.87
CA GLY A 523 8.49 1.33 26.27
C GLY A 523 7.02 1.63 26.54
N LEU A 524 6.57 1.35 27.76
CA LEU A 524 5.26 1.74 28.26
C LEU A 524 5.37 3.02 29.09
N TRP A 525 4.59 4.05 28.77
CA TRP A 525 4.57 5.27 29.58
C TRP A 525 4.02 5.01 30.99
N ASN A 526 4.81 5.31 32.02
CA ASN A 526 4.40 5.20 33.42
C ASN A 526 4.15 6.60 34.01
N ILE A 527 2.87 6.94 34.21
CA ILE A 527 2.42 8.25 34.71
C ILE A 527 3.02 8.55 36.11
N THR A 528 3.14 7.54 36.97
CA THR A 528 3.66 7.74 38.35
C THR A 528 5.16 8.05 38.36
N LYS A 529 5.93 7.41 37.48
CA LYS A 529 7.38 7.66 37.34
C LYS A 529 7.69 8.85 36.43
N ASN A 530 6.70 9.30 35.65
CA ASN A 530 6.87 10.27 34.56
C ASN A 530 7.98 9.85 33.58
N TRP A 531 8.09 8.54 33.33
CA TRP A 531 9.11 7.93 32.49
C TRP A 531 8.61 6.61 31.89
N TYR A 532 9.32 6.10 30.88
CA TYR A 532 9.00 4.83 30.24
C TYR A 532 9.53 3.62 31.02
N GLU A 533 8.70 2.60 31.15
CA GLU A 533 9.04 1.29 31.67
C GLU A 533 9.25 0.31 30.52
N TYR A 534 10.34 -0.45 30.58
CA TYR A 534 10.83 -1.23 29.44
C TYR A 534 10.86 -2.75 29.70
N ASN A 535 10.61 -3.19 30.93
CA ASN A 535 10.62 -4.61 31.26
C ASN A 535 9.24 -5.21 31.01
N TRP A 536 9.02 -5.73 29.80
CA TRP A 536 7.73 -6.27 29.37
C TRP A 536 7.39 -7.60 30.03
N SER A 537 8.38 -8.42 30.34
CA SER A 537 8.22 -9.64 31.15
C SER A 537 7.52 -9.35 32.48
N ARG A 538 7.83 -8.21 33.13
CA ARG A 538 7.15 -7.75 34.36
C ARG A 538 5.79 -7.10 34.09
N ILE A 539 5.67 -6.33 33.00
CA ILE A 539 4.44 -5.59 32.67
C ILE A 539 3.29 -6.54 32.29
N ALA A 540 3.56 -7.52 31.43
CA ALA A 540 2.54 -8.36 30.80
C ALA A 540 2.71 -9.86 31.06
N GLY A 541 3.81 -10.29 31.68
CA GLY A 541 4.12 -11.69 31.93
C GLY A 541 4.78 -12.41 30.75
N ASN A 542 4.96 -13.71 30.90
CA ASN A 542 5.72 -14.56 29.96
C ASN A 542 4.85 -15.23 28.89
N GLU A 543 3.55 -14.90 28.81
CA GLU A 543 2.64 -15.43 27.78
C GLU A 543 2.50 -14.50 26.57
N CYS A 544 3.23 -13.39 26.55
CA CYS A 544 3.17 -12.40 25.48
C CYS A 544 4.52 -12.30 24.76
N ASP A 545 4.49 -11.84 23.51
CA ASP A 545 5.68 -11.45 22.75
C ASP A 545 5.44 -10.09 22.08
N ILE A 546 6.51 -9.30 21.92
CA ILE A 546 6.47 -8.03 21.18
C ILE A 546 6.82 -8.30 19.72
N LEU A 547 5.90 -8.01 18.81
CA LEU A 547 6.12 -8.02 17.37
C LEU A 547 6.22 -6.60 16.84
N LEU A 548 7.14 -6.38 15.92
CA LEU A 548 7.35 -5.13 15.22
C LEU A 548 7.00 -5.35 13.75
N SER A 549 5.99 -4.63 13.26
CA SER A 549 5.68 -4.54 11.83
C SER A 549 6.51 -3.40 11.24
N VAL A 550 7.45 -3.73 10.34
CA VAL A 550 8.41 -2.80 9.73
C VAL A 550 8.08 -2.64 8.25
N ARG A 551 7.90 -1.42 7.77
CA ARG A 551 7.62 -1.12 6.36
C ARG A 551 8.20 0.21 5.91
N ILE A 552 8.41 0.36 4.60
CA ILE A 552 8.84 1.62 3.97
C ILE A 552 7.61 2.38 3.42
N THR A 553 7.48 3.68 3.68
CA THR A 553 6.24 4.44 3.45
C THR A 553 6.32 5.54 2.37
N ASN A 554 7.37 5.60 1.55
CA ASN A 554 7.53 6.66 0.54
C ASN A 554 8.41 6.29 -0.69
N ARG A 555 8.30 5.04 -1.18
CA ARG A 555 9.09 4.53 -2.32
C ARG A 555 8.24 3.67 -3.25
N ALA A 556 7.74 4.25 -4.34
CA ALA A 556 6.90 3.56 -5.32
C ALA A 556 7.66 2.51 -6.17
N ASP A 557 8.99 2.62 -6.26
CA ASP A 557 9.87 1.69 -6.97
C ASP A 557 10.26 0.45 -6.13
N VAL A 558 9.85 0.41 -4.86
CA VAL A 558 10.17 -0.66 -3.92
C VAL A 558 8.92 -1.49 -3.66
N HIS A 559 9.02 -2.81 -3.82
CA HIS A 559 7.92 -3.76 -3.64
C HIS A 559 8.27 -4.83 -2.61
N GLY A 560 7.35 -5.09 -1.68
CA GLY A 560 7.50 -6.13 -0.66
C GLY A 560 8.56 -5.85 0.40
N HIS A 561 9.03 -4.61 0.54
CA HIS A 561 10.02 -4.20 1.56
C HIS A 561 9.36 -3.98 2.92
N GLU A 562 8.86 -5.07 3.47
CA GLU A 562 8.17 -5.13 4.74
C GLU A 562 8.42 -6.47 5.43
N TRP A 563 8.49 -6.47 6.75
CA TRP A 563 8.64 -7.70 7.52
C TRP A 563 8.17 -7.53 8.96
N ILE A 564 8.00 -8.67 9.62
CA ILE A 564 7.72 -8.75 11.05
C ILE A 564 8.98 -9.25 11.76
N GLN A 565 9.30 -8.68 12.92
CA GLN A 565 10.39 -9.14 13.79
C GLN A 565 9.98 -9.10 15.27
N PHE A 566 10.66 -9.88 16.11
CA PHE A 566 10.48 -9.78 17.57
C PHE A 566 11.30 -8.63 18.17
N ALA A 567 10.85 -8.14 19.33
CA ALA A 567 11.67 -7.37 20.26
C ALA A 567 11.87 -8.16 21.57
N ASN A 568 12.93 -7.85 22.30
CA ASN A 568 13.26 -8.49 23.56
C ASN A 568 12.21 -8.14 24.65
N MET A 569 11.67 -9.15 25.33
CA MET A 569 10.67 -8.97 26.40
C MET A 569 11.27 -8.39 27.70
N ASP A 570 12.55 -8.60 27.99
CA ASP A 570 13.15 -8.20 29.27
C ASP A 570 13.46 -6.70 29.34
N ASP A 571 13.72 -6.07 28.19
CA ASP A 571 14.11 -4.67 28.11
C ASP A 571 13.51 -3.91 26.92
N GLY A 572 12.68 -4.53 26.08
CA GLY A 572 12.03 -3.91 24.93
C GLY A 572 12.95 -3.60 23.76
N THR A 573 14.22 -4.03 23.78
CA THR A 573 15.20 -3.69 22.74
C THR A 573 15.01 -4.51 21.46
N PHE A 574 15.37 -3.94 20.32
CA PHE A 574 15.35 -4.62 19.03
C PHE A 574 16.44 -4.08 18.09
N VAL A 575 16.81 -4.89 17.10
CA VAL A 575 17.72 -4.52 16.02
C VAL A 575 17.01 -4.79 14.70
N SER A 576 16.78 -3.75 13.90
CA SER A 576 16.16 -3.86 12.57
C SER A 576 17.26 -3.82 11.51
N LYS A 577 17.41 -4.91 10.76
CA LYS A 577 18.51 -5.14 9.82
C LYS A 577 18.04 -5.00 8.38
N GLY A 578 18.83 -4.37 7.52
CA GLY A 578 18.62 -4.37 6.07
C GLY A 578 17.65 -3.32 5.58
N MET A 579 17.66 -2.18 6.27
CA MET A 579 16.95 -0.97 5.86
C MET A 579 17.78 -0.20 4.82
N LEU A 580 17.12 0.62 4.01
CA LEU A 580 17.73 1.50 3.02
C LEU A 580 18.21 2.78 3.70
N PRO A 581 19.36 3.35 3.29
CA PRO A 581 19.75 4.70 3.67
C PRO A 581 18.85 5.74 2.99
N SER A 582 18.42 6.76 3.74
CA SER A 582 17.63 7.86 3.18
C SER A 582 18.55 8.95 2.62
N LEU A 583 18.32 9.35 1.37
CA LEU A 583 19.27 10.12 0.56
C LEU A 583 18.81 11.56 0.31
N GLY A 584 18.84 12.42 1.33
CA GLY A 584 18.79 13.88 1.17
C GLY A 584 17.72 14.46 0.22
N TRP A 585 18.05 15.58 -0.44
CA TRP A 585 17.11 16.39 -1.25
C TRP A 585 17.04 15.99 -2.74
N ALA A 586 17.93 15.09 -3.20
CA ALA A 586 18.11 14.76 -4.61
C ALA A 586 17.78 13.29 -4.96
N ALA A 587 17.40 12.46 -3.99
CA ALA A 587 16.92 11.09 -4.21
C ALA A 587 15.67 10.79 -3.39
N SER A 588 14.93 9.75 -3.78
CA SER A 588 13.66 9.39 -3.15
C SER A 588 13.87 9.05 -1.66
N LEU A 589 13.18 9.78 -0.78
CA LEU A 589 13.27 9.65 0.67
C LEU A 589 12.83 8.25 1.12
N ALA A 590 13.71 7.52 1.82
CA ALA A 590 13.38 6.24 2.43
C ALA A 590 12.86 6.46 3.86
N GLU A 591 11.56 6.73 3.98
CA GLU A 591 10.87 6.81 5.27
C GLU A 591 10.45 5.41 5.72
N TYR A 592 10.81 5.04 6.94
CA TYR A 592 10.40 3.79 7.56
C TYR A 592 9.36 4.00 8.65
N GLU A 593 8.41 3.09 8.71
CA GLU A 593 7.40 2.98 9.75
C GLU A 593 7.60 1.67 10.54
N ILE A 594 7.66 1.74 11.87
CA ILE A 594 7.74 0.58 12.76
C ILE A 594 6.61 0.64 13.77
N PHE A 595 5.68 -0.33 13.71
CA PHE A 595 4.58 -0.46 14.65
C PHE A 595 4.79 -1.63 15.61
N PRO A 596 4.94 -1.35 16.93
CA PRO A 596 5.04 -2.39 17.94
C PRO A 596 3.67 -2.87 18.43
N TYR A 597 3.49 -4.19 18.52
CA TYR A 597 2.33 -4.84 19.11
C TYR A 597 2.76 -5.88 20.13
N LEU A 598 2.08 -5.93 21.26
CA LEU A 598 2.24 -7.04 22.22
C LEU A 598 1.14 -8.06 21.98
N ILE A 599 1.47 -9.27 21.53
CA ILE A 599 0.50 -10.34 21.23
C ILE A 599 0.52 -11.39 22.34
N ASN A 600 -0.67 -11.80 22.78
CA ASN A 600 -0.83 -12.91 23.71
C ASN A 600 -0.77 -14.27 22.97
N ARG A 601 0.16 -15.16 23.36
CA ARG A 601 0.37 -16.49 22.74
C ARG A 601 -0.75 -17.49 23.03
N THR A 602 -1.54 -17.25 24.06
CA THR A 602 -2.64 -18.11 24.50
C THR A 602 -3.97 -17.72 23.86
N THR A 603 -4.20 -16.43 23.58
CA THR A 603 -5.46 -15.94 23.00
C THR A 603 -5.34 -15.44 21.55
N GLY A 604 -4.13 -15.10 21.10
CA GLY A 604 -3.87 -14.42 19.83
C GLY A 604 -4.28 -12.94 19.80
N ASP A 605 -4.71 -12.38 20.93
CA ASP A 605 -5.15 -10.98 20.99
C ASP A 605 -3.98 -10.00 21.09
N ILE A 606 -4.18 -8.80 20.54
CA ILE A 606 -3.27 -7.66 20.72
C ILE A 606 -3.53 -7.06 22.10
N GLU A 607 -2.61 -7.26 23.03
CA GLU A 607 -2.69 -6.73 24.39
C GLU A 607 -2.34 -5.25 24.47
N TYR A 608 -1.28 -4.88 23.77
CA TYR A 608 -0.80 -3.51 23.67
C TYR A 608 -0.55 -3.17 22.20
N ALA A 609 -0.86 -1.93 21.84
CA ALA A 609 -0.73 -1.41 20.49
C ALA A 609 0.09 -0.12 20.50
N PRO A 610 0.59 0.36 19.34
CA PRO A 610 1.36 1.59 19.25
C PRO A 610 0.57 2.77 19.87
N ASP A 611 1.21 3.67 20.61
CA ASP A 611 0.55 4.88 21.16
C ASP A 611 0.74 6.09 20.23
N MET A 612 -0.23 6.42 19.38
CA MET A 612 -0.21 7.62 18.53
C MET A 612 -0.69 8.89 19.26
N GLY A 613 -1.03 8.78 20.54
CA GLY A 613 -1.46 9.88 21.39
C GLY A 613 -0.32 10.75 21.88
N MET A 614 -0.56 11.48 22.98
CA MET A 614 0.37 12.47 23.52
C MET A 614 1.71 11.86 23.93
N TYR A 615 1.72 10.62 24.43
CA TYR A 615 2.92 10.00 24.97
C TYR A 615 3.79 9.41 23.87
N GLY A 616 3.24 8.66 22.90
CA GLY A 616 4.08 8.05 21.87
C GLY A 616 4.38 8.92 20.66
N ARG A 617 3.51 9.86 20.25
CA ARG A 617 3.72 10.68 19.04
C ARG A 617 4.92 11.63 19.13
N TYR A 618 5.19 12.15 20.32
CA TYR A 618 6.25 13.15 20.55
C TYR A 618 7.53 12.53 21.13
N LEU A 619 7.71 11.22 20.99
CA LEU A 619 8.95 10.56 21.36
C LEU A 619 10.10 11.03 20.47
N TRP A 620 11.09 11.65 21.10
CA TRP A 620 12.33 12.07 20.46
C TRP A 620 13.37 10.93 20.54
N PRO A 621 14.22 10.72 19.52
CA PRO A 621 14.36 11.54 18.32
C PRO A 621 13.34 11.27 17.22
N TYR A 622 12.70 10.10 17.17
CA TYR A 622 11.65 9.81 16.18
C TYR A 622 10.63 8.80 16.73
N GLY A 623 9.34 9.07 16.51
CA GLY A 623 8.24 8.17 16.84
C GLY A 623 8.18 6.97 15.88
N TYR A 624 6.97 6.55 15.49
CA TYR A 624 6.81 5.35 14.64
C TYR A 624 7.30 5.53 13.21
N ARG A 625 7.47 6.76 12.73
CA ARG A 625 8.01 7.08 11.40
C ARG A 625 9.31 7.84 11.51
N PHE A 626 10.30 7.45 10.73
CA PHE A 626 11.61 8.09 10.73
C PHE A 626 12.38 7.89 9.43
N LEU A 627 13.38 8.72 9.24
CA LEU A 627 14.28 8.65 8.09
C LEU A 627 15.66 8.15 8.56
N THR A 628 16.25 7.30 7.74
CA THR A 628 17.55 6.66 7.96
C THR A 628 18.71 7.50 7.39
N PHE A 629 18.79 8.79 7.71
CA PHE A 629 19.84 9.69 7.19
C PHE A 629 20.91 10.15 8.20
N ASP A 630 20.71 9.94 9.51
CA ASP A 630 21.65 10.44 10.53
C ASP A 630 22.77 9.44 10.84
N ASP A 631 23.99 9.95 11.02
CA ASP A 631 25.22 9.17 11.25
C ASP A 631 25.11 8.04 12.28
N PRO A 632 24.42 8.16 13.44
CA PRO A 632 24.33 7.05 14.39
C PRO A 632 23.19 6.06 14.12
N LEU A 633 22.31 6.34 13.14
CA LEU A 633 21.30 5.40 12.65
C LEU A 633 21.82 4.62 11.45
N ILE A 634 22.59 5.25 10.58
CA ILE A 634 23.14 4.58 9.38
C ILE A 634 24.22 3.59 9.76
N ASP A 635 25.08 3.94 10.73
CA ASP A 635 26.23 3.11 11.11
C ASP A 635 25.90 1.94 12.05
N GLY A 636 24.64 1.79 12.48
CA GLY A 636 24.24 0.74 13.42
C GLY A 636 25.02 0.73 14.74
N SER A 637 25.66 1.85 15.12
CA SER A 637 26.47 1.95 16.34
C SER A 637 25.62 1.85 17.61
N GLY A 638 24.32 2.14 17.51
CA GLY A 638 23.39 2.18 18.64
C GLY A 638 23.49 3.46 19.47
N ASN A 639 24.28 4.44 19.03
CA ASN A 639 24.41 5.73 19.70
C ASN A 639 23.10 6.56 19.64
N LYS A 640 22.25 6.31 18.65
CA LYS A 640 20.93 6.92 18.51
C LYS A 640 19.87 5.84 18.42
N ILE A 641 19.15 5.63 19.53
CA ILE A 641 18.12 4.61 19.67
C ILE A 641 16.78 5.15 19.19
N VAL A 642 16.07 4.39 18.36
CA VAL A 642 14.67 4.66 18.00
C VAL A 642 13.77 4.23 19.16
N ASN A 643 13.04 5.19 19.74
CA ASN A 643 12.15 4.93 20.88
C ASN A 643 10.70 4.83 20.41
N LEU A 644 10.10 3.67 20.63
CA LEU A 644 8.70 3.41 20.34
C LEU A 644 7.92 3.26 21.65
N SER A 645 6.60 3.52 21.60
CA SER A 645 5.75 3.27 22.75
C SER A 645 4.53 2.44 22.42
N MET A 646 4.03 1.74 23.42
CA MET A 646 2.75 1.07 23.36
C MET A 646 1.90 1.44 24.56
N PHE A 647 0.59 1.28 24.42
CA PHE A 647 -0.37 1.40 25.49
C PHE A 647 -1.29 0.17 25.51
N LYS A 648 -1.88 -0.12 26.67
CA LYS A 648 -2.82 -1.24 26.79
C LYS A 648 -4.08 -0.91 26.01
N ALA A 649 -4.44 -1.76 25.05
CA ALA A 649 -5.48 -1.46 24.08
C ALA A 649 -6.56 -2.56 24.02
N SER A 650 -7.77 -2.16 23.67
CA SER A 650 -8.79 -3.01 23.04
C SER A 650 -8.94 -2.58 21.59
N THR A 651 -9.33 -3.52 20.74
CA THR A 651 -9.35 -3.35 19.30
C THR A 651 -10.77 -3.11 18.82
N VAL A 652 -10.97 -2.10 17.96
CA VAL A 652 -12.24 -1.83 17.27
C VAL A 652 -12.00 -1.90 15.78
N ALA A 653 -12.62 -2.85 15.08
CA ALA A 653 -12.57 -2.94 13.63
C ALA A 653 -13.73 -2.17 13.01
N VAL A 654 -13.40 -1.30 12.05
CA VAL A 654 -14.33 -0.47 11.30
C VAL A 654 -14.09 -0.76 9.82
N HIS A 655 -15.18 -0.93 9.06
CA HIS A 655 -15.14 -1.39 7.68
C HIS A 655 -15.76 -0.35 6.74
N ASP A 656 -15.60 -0.55 5.42
CA ASP A 656 -16.20 0.29 4.38
C ASP A 656 -15.83 1.79 4.49
N LEU A 657 -14.58 2.11 4.84
CA LEU A 657 -13.99 3.46 4.91
C LEU A 657 -13.67 4.05 3.54
N PHE A 658 -14.67 4.16 2.67
CA PHE A 658 -14.60 4.87 1.39
C PHE A 658 -15.60 6.03 1.33
N ASP A 659 -15.47 6.86 0.30
CA ASP A 659 -16.49 7.86 0.01
C ASP A 659 -17.62 7.24 -0.83
N PRO A 660 -18.87 7.16 -0.35
CA PRO A 660 -19.97 6.57 -1.12
C PRO A 660 -20.33 7.34 -2.39
N ARG A 661 -19.81 8.57 -2.56
CA ARG A 661 -20.01 9.41 -3.76
C ARG A 661 -19.10 9.03 -4.91
N THR A 662 -17.93 8.49 -4.61
CA THR A 662 -16.91 8.08 -5.61
C THR A 662 -16.66 6.58 -5.62
N LEU A 663 -17.04 5.89 -4.54
CA LEU A 663 -16.61 4.53 -4.20
C LEU A 663 -15.08 4.38 -4.12
N LEU A 664 -14.34 5.47 -3.88
CA LEU A 664 -12.88 5.44 -3.79
C LEU A 664 -12.42 5.80 -2.39
N THR A 665 -11.16 5.46 -2.07
CA THR A 665 -10.55 5.93 -0.82
C THR A 665 -10.35 7.42 -1.04
N PRO A 666 -10.71 8.29 -0.09
CA PRO A 666 -10.45 9.71 -0.29
C PRO A 666 -8.94 9.92 -0.42
N SER A 667 -8.53 10.59 -1.51
CA SER A 667 -7.13 10.91 -1.81
C SER A 667 -6.42 11.58 -0.62
N MET A 668 -5.07 11.51 -0.58
CA MET A 668 -4.17 12.02 0.47
C MET A 668 -4.82 12.98 1.49
N GLY A 669 -4.98 12.50 2.73
CA GLY A 669 -5.48 13.32 3.84
C GLY A 669 -6.75 12.81 4.51
N SER A 670 -7.23 11.61 4.20
CA SER A 670 -8.24 10.95 5.05
C SER A 670 -7.62 10.49 6.37
N TYR A 671 -8.29 10.75 7.48
CA TYR A 671 -7.85 10.33 8.81
C TYR A 671 -9.03 10.02 9.71
N ILE A 672 -8.76 9.26 10.78
CA ILE A 672 -9.76 8.92 11.79
C ILE A 672 -9.50 9.75 13.04
N ARG A 673 -10.54 10.39 13.57
CA ARG A 673 -10.52 10.97 14.92
C ARG A 673 -11.25 10.07 15.89
N ILE A 674 -10.61 9.81 17.01
CA ILE A 674 -11.17 9.03 18.12
C ILE A 674 -11.36 9.98 19.30
N LEU A 675 -12.60 10.31 19.59
CA LEU A 675 -12.99 11.30 20.58
C LEU A 675 -13.55 10.63 21.83
N ASP A 676 -13.36 11.28 22.97
CA ASP A 676 -14.06 10.97 24.21
C ASP A 676 -15.50 11.53 24.21
N MET A 677 -16.18 11.42 25.36
CA MET A 677 -17.53 11.94 25.51
C MET A 677 -17.60 13.47 25.55
N SER A 678 -16.48 14.14 25.80
CA SER A 678 -16.32 15.61 25.81
C SER A 678 -15.97 16.17 24.42
N ASP A 679 -15.98 15.33 23.38
CA ASP A 679 -15.58 15.64 22.01
C ASP A 679 -14.10 16.08 21.88
N VAL A 680 -13.25 15.60 22.80
CA VAL A 680 -11.80 15.80 22.79
C VAL A 680 -11.12 14.51 22.33
N GLU A 681 -10.06 14.61 21.55
CA GLU A 681 -9.29 13.44 21.10
C GLU A 681 -8.65 12.73 22.30
N LEU A 682 -8.64 11.39 22.27
CA LEU A 682 -8.07 10.60 23.36
C LEU A 682 -6.59 10.90 23.58
N THR A 683 -6.15 10.83 24.84
CA THR A 683 -4.73 11.01 25.19
C THR A 683 -3.85 9.86 24.72
N GLN A 684 -4.43 8.65 24.61
CA GLN A 684 -3.79 7.43 24.11
C GLN A 684 -4.75 6.74 23.15
N PHE A 685 -4.31 6.56 21.92
CA PHE A 685 -5.05 5.87 20.87
C PHE A 685 -4.08 5.50 19.75
N SER A 686 -4.54 4.64 18.84
CA SER A 686 -3.87 4.42 17.56
C SER A 686 -4.87 3.89 16.56
N TYR A 687 -4.52 3.96 15.29
CA TYR A 687 -5.23 3.24 14.26
C TYR A 687 -4.31 2.87 13.12
N VAL A 688 -4.65 1.79 12.43
CA VAL A 688 -4.06 1.44 11.14
C VAL A 688 -5.20 1.31 10.15
N MET A 689 -5.10 2.04 9.07
CA MET A 689 -6.02 1.97 7.93
C MET A 689 -5.28 1.28 6.79
N SER A 690 -5.95 0.39 6.09
CA SER A 690 -5.35 -0.30 4.95
C SER A 690 -4.96 0.70 3.87
N ALA A 691 -3.83 0.46 3.21
CA ALA A 691 -3.44 1.25 2.05
C ALA A 691 -4.50 1.08 0.95
N PRO A 692 -4.91 2.16 0.26
CA PRO A 692 -5.80 2.03 -0.86
C PRO A 692 -5.16 1.14 -1.93
N PRO A 693 -5.98 0.35 -2.65
CA PRO A 693 -5.50 -0.37 -3.82
C PRO A 693 -4.71 0.51 -4.79
N SER A 694 -3.48 0.12 -5.14
CA SER A 694 -2.56 0.83 -6.04
C SER A 694 -2.97 0.87 -7.52
N PHE A 695 -4.23 0.61 -7.84
CA PHE A 695 -4.78 1.05 -9.12
C PHE A 695 -4.76 2.58 -9.26
N GLU A 696 -4.58 3.33 -8.17
CA GLU A 696 -4.45 4.80 -8.19
C GLU A 696 -3.04 5.32 -8.57
N SER A 697 -2.01 4.47 -8.65
CA SER A 697 -0.66 4.89 -9.07
C SER A 697 -0.33 4.41 -10.49
N GLU A 698 -0.19 5.34 -11.43
CA GLU A 698 0.13 5.08 -12.85
C GLU A 698 1.46 4.33 -13.08
N GLU A 699 2.36 4.30 -12.09
CA GLU A 699 3.78 4.00 -12.34
C GLU A 699 4.15 2.51 -12.29
N ASN A 700 3.32 1.61 -11.73
CA ASN A 700 3.67 0.19 -11.61
C ASN A 700 2.43 -0.73 -11.61
N ILE A 701 1.91 -1.06 -12.79
CA ILE A 701 1.00 -2.21 -12.94
C ILE A 701 1.84 -3.49 -12.88
N VAL A 702 2.25 -3.87 -11.68
CA VAL A 702 2.78 -5.22 -11.45
C VAL A 702 1.59 -6.18 -11.49
N LEU A 703 1.64 -7.18 -12.36
CA LEU A 703 0.66 -8.28 -12.37
C LEU A 703 0.85 -9.12 -11.09
N GLY A 704 0.29 -8.66 -9.96
CA GLY A 704 0.39 -9.33 -8.66
C GLY A 704 0.61 -8.40 -7.47
N ASP A 705 -0.24 -7.39 -7.30
CA ASP A 705 -0.81 -6.83 -6.05
C ASP A 705 -1.26 -5.40 -6.37
N PRO A 706 -2.53 -5.02 -6.15
CA PRO A 706 -2.83 -4.23 -4.94
C PRO A 706 -4.33 -4.11 -4.60
N THR A 707 -4.84 -4.81 -3.59
CA THR A 707 -6.26 -4.56 -3.21
C THR A 707 -6.59 -4.88 -1.75
N SER A 708 -5.70 -4.58 -0.82
CA SER A 708 -6.16 -4.41 0.57
C SER A 708 -7.08 -3.17 0.65
N GLY A 709 -8.26 -3.36 1.25
CA GLY A 709 -9.45 -2.54 1.05
C GLY A 709 -9.79 -1.64 2.24
N TYR A 710 -10.91 -0.93 2.14
CA TYR A 710 -11.39 0.16 3.02
C TYR A 710 -11.64 -0.18 4.50
N GLU A 711 -10.73 -0.87 5.16
CA GLU A 711 -10.84 -1.24 6.55
C GLU A 711 -9.86 -0.46 7.43
N ALA A 712 -10.23 -0.27 8.68
CA ALA A 712 -9.31 0.18 9.72
C ALA A 712 -9.49 -0.59 11.02
N VAL A 713 -8.37 -0.71 11.71
CA VAL A 713 -8.30 -1.22 13.08
C VAL A 713 -7.94 -0.05 13.98
N LEU A 714 -8.83 0.27 14.91
CA LEU A 714 -8.63 1.29 15.94
C LEU A 714 -8.20 0.60 17.24
N PHE A 715 -7.29 1.24 17.95
CA PHE A 715 -6.83 0.84 19.27
C PHE A 715 -7.20 1.91 20.27
N VAL A 716 -7.92 1.52 21.31
CA VAL A 716 -8.38 2.44 22.37
C VAL A 716 -8.20 1.80 23.75
N PRO A 717 -8.12 2.59 24.83
CA PRO A 717 -8.02 2.04 26.18
C PRO A 717 -9.20 1.09 26.48
N PRO A 718 -8.98 -0.05 27.16
CA PRO A 718 -10.06 -0.97 27.52
C PRO A 718 -11.15 -0.30 28.36
N ASN A 719 -12.41 -0.71 28.16
CA ASN A 719 -13.59 -0.17 28.84
C ASN A 719 -13.80 1.34 28.63
N SER A 720 -13.24 1.92 27.58
CA SER A 720 -13.48 3.31 27.19
C SER A 720 -14.82 3.47 26.46
N LYS A 721 -15.37 4.68 26.53
CA LYS A 721 -16.53 5.10 25.73
C LYS A 721 -16.07 6.15 24.72
N ILE A 722 -16.22 5.86 23.43
CA ILE A 722 -15.59 6.63 22.36
C ILE A 722 -16.60 7.06 21.29
N LYS A 723 -16.25 8.10 20.55
CA LYS A 723 -16.90 8.50 19.29
C LYS A 723 -15.86 8.46 18.18
N ILE A 724 -16.24 8.01 16.99
CA ILE A 724 -15.33 7.86 15.86
C ILE A 724 -15.81 8.73 14.71
N LEU A 725 -14.91 9.53 14.14
CA LEU A 725 -15.16 10.32 12.93
C LEU A 725 -14.18 9.91 11.85
N PHE A 726 -14.70 9.44 10.72
CA PHE A 726 -13.92 9.22 9.51
C PHE A 726 -13.95 10.49 8.66
N MET A 727 -12.81 11.14 8.53
CA MET A 727 -12.67 12.46 7.92
C MET A 727 -11.98 12.35 6.55
N SER A 728 -12.48 13.11 5.58
CA SER A 728 -11.77 13.44 4.34
C SER A 728 -11.68 14.96 4.25
N GLU A 729 -10.44 15.48 4.19
CA GLU A 729 -10.14 16.91 4.26
C GLU A 729 -10.82 17.59 5.48
N GLN A 730 -11.93 18.28 5.25
CA GLN A 730 -12.73 18.98 6.26
C GLN A 730 -14.15 18.42 6.44
N THR A 731 -14.48 17.30 5.80
CA THR A 731 -15.83 16.72 5.79
C THR A 731 -15.80 15.33 6.42
N ALA A 732 -16.68 15.09 7.39
CA ALA A 732 -16.88 13.75 7.92
C ALA A 732 -17.61 12.91 6.87
N LEU A 733 -16.99 11.83 6.42
CA LEU A 733 -17.58 10.83 5.52
C LEU A 733 -18.37 9.78 6.30
N GLY A 734 -17.89 9.45 7.51
CA GLY A 734 -18.54 8.54 8.43
C GLY A 734 -18.53 9.10 9.86
N VAL A 735 -19.63 8.92 10.58
CA VAL A 735 -19.80 9.35 11.97
C VAL A 735 -20.32 8.16 12.75
N LEU A 736 -19.61 7.75 13.81
CA LEU A 736 -20.04 6.72 14.75
C LEU A 736 -20.02 7.30 16.16
N THR A 737 -21.18 7.74 16.60
CA THR A 737 -21.41 8.37 17.89
C THR A 737 -22.52 7.68 18.67
N ASN A 738 -23.23 6.71 18.09
CA ASN A 738 -24.38 6.06 18.70
C ASN A 738 -25.40 7.10 19.22
N ASN A 739 -25.87 7.97 18.32
CA ASN A 739 -26.72 9.13 18.65
C ASN A 739 -26.13 10.08 19.72
N GLY A 740 -24.81 10.16 19.81
CA GLY A 740 -24.10 10.99 20.79
C GLY A 740 -23.77 10.28 22.11
N ASP A 741 -24.33 9.10 22.37
CA ASP A 741 -24.05 8.34 23.59
C ASP A 741 -22.64 7.74 23.59
N GLY A 742 -22.02 7.54 22.43
CA GLY A 742 -20.73 6.89 22.26
C GLY A 742 -20.81 5.37 22.24
N ILE A 743 -19.75 4.74 21.73
CA ILE A 743 -19.56 3.30 21.64
C ILE A 743 -18.76 2.86 22.87
N THR A 744 -19.29 1.92 23.64
CA THR A 744 -18.58 1.32 24.77
C THR A 744 -17.75 0.13 24.30
N VAL A 745 -16.43 0.19 24.51
CA VAL A 745 -15.48 -0.87 24.12
C VAL A 745 -15.19 -1.75 25.33
N SER A 746 -16.11 -2.66 25.64
CA SER A 746 -15.97 -3.63 26.75
C SER A 746 -15.28 -4.93 26.34
N GLU A 747 -15.40 -5.30 25.07
CA GLU A 747 -14.77 -6.51 24.53
C GLU A 747 -13.33 -6.24 24.10
N LYS A 748 -12.50 -7.30 24.12
CA LYS A 748 -11.12 -7.20 23.67
C LYS A 748 -11.00 -6.84 22.19
N TYR A 749 -11.91 -7.38 21.38
CA TYR A 749 -12.02 -7.12 19.96
C TYR A 749 -13.51 -6.90 19.62
N LEU A 750 -13.85 -5.67 19.22
CA LEU A 750 -15.18 -5.27 18.80
C LEU A 750 -15.19 -5.01 17.30
N SER A 751 -16.03 -5.73 16.54
CA SER A 751 -16.22 -5.45 15.11
C SER A 751 -17.52 -4.69 14.89
N VAL A 752 -17.45 -3.52 14.26
CA VAL A 752 -18.64 -2.68 13.98
C VAL A 752 -19.22 -3.09 12.63
N VAL A 753 -20.15 -4.05 12.61
CA VAL A 753 -20.68 -4.66 11.37
C VAL A 753 -22.21 -4.64 11.32
N PRO A 754 -22.82 -4.32 10.16
CA PRO A 754 -22.23 -3.64 9.00
C PRO A 754 -21.96 -2.16 9.30
N THR A 755 -20.73 -1.67 9.09
CA THR A 755 -20.37 -0.27 9.40
C THR A 755 -21.25 0.75 8.66
N PRO A 756 -21.56 0.61 7.35
CA PRO A 756 -22.39 1.58 6.62
C PRO A 756 -23.76 1.82 7.26
N LEU A 757 -24.37 0.79 7.86
CA LEU A 757 -25.66 0.92 8.55
C LEU A 757 -25.56 1.89 9.74
N TYR A 758 -24.47 1.81 10.52
CA TYR A 758 -24.25 2.71 11.65
C TYR A 758 -23.88 4.12 11.21
N PHE A 759 -23.07 4.27 10.16
CA PHE A 759 -22.80 5.58 9.55
C PHE A 759 -24.09 6.27 9.10
N VAL A 760 -24.96 5.54 8.38
CA VAL A 760 -26.25 6.07 7.93
C VAL A 760 -27.09 6.51 9.13
N ARG A 761 -27.27 5.64 10.14
CA ARG A 761 -28.09 5.96 11.32
C ARG A 761 -27.64 7.23 12.05
N ASP A 762 -26.35 7.36 12.32
CA ASP A 762 -25.83 8.52 13.05
C ASP A 762 -25.81 9.79 12.20
N LEU A 763 -25.46 9.69 10.90
CA LEU A 763 -25.57 10.82 9.98
C LEU A 763 -27.02 11.28 9.82
N MET A 764 -27.97 10.35 9.72
CA MET A 764 -29.39 10.66 9.63
C MET A 764 -29.89 11.40 10.87
N SER A 765 -29.47 10.96 12.07
CA SER A 765 -29.80 11.64 13.32
C SER A 765 -29.25 13.07 13.34
N LEU A 766 -28.00 13.25 12.94
CA LEU A 766 -27.34 14.54 12.86
C LEU A 766 -28.00 15.48 11.83
N VAL A 767 -28.28 14.97 10.63
CA VAL A 767 -28.93 15.72 9.55
C VAL A 767 -30.35 16.10 9.96
N LYS A 768 -31.11 15.20 10.58
CA LYS A 768 -32.46 15.50 11.10
C LYS A 768 -32.43 16.63 12.13
N ALA A 769 -31.47 16.62 13.05
CA ALA A 769 -31.29 17.70 14.02
C ALA A 769 -30.96 19.04 13.34
N ARG A 770 -30.10 19.03 12.31
CA ARG A 770 -29.76 20.22 11.51
C ARG A 770 -30.94 20.74 10.71
N ILE A 771 -31.68 19.87 10.03
CA ILE A 771 -32.91 20.24 9.29
C ILE A 771 -33.93 20.87 10.23
N SER A 772 -34.14 20.30 11.42
CA SER A 772 -35.03 20.87 12.44
C SER A 772 -34.59 22.28 12.87
N SER A 773 -33.29 22.48 13.11
CA SER A 773 -32.72 23.79 13.44
C SER A 773 -32.91 24.80 12.30
N LEU A 774 -32.56 24.42 11.06
CA LEU A 774 -32.71 25.26 9.87
C LEU A 774 -34.17 25.62 9.59
N THR A 775 -35.10 24.68 9.84
CA THR A 775 -36.54 24.89 9.67
C THR A 775 -37.09 25.91 10.66
N LYS A 776 -36.64 25.88 11.93
CA LYS A 776 -36.99 26.91 12.93
C LYS A 776 -36.58 28.32 12.48
N VAL A 777 -35.49 28.42 11.72
CA VAL A 777 -34.95 29.70 11.21
C VAL A 777 -35.45 30.01 9.78
N ARG A 778 -36.37 29.21 9.23
CA ARG A 778 -36.96 29.36 7.89
C ARG A 778 -35.95 29.30 6.74
N LEU A 779 -34.84 28.58 6.93
CA LEU A 779 -33.81 28.37 5.92
C LEU A 779 -34.05 27.11 5.07
N THR A 780 -35.12 26.35 5.32
CA THR A 780 -35.47 25.10 4.59
C THR A 780 -36.55 25.25 3.54
N GLY A 781 -37.21 26.41 3.44
CA GLY A 781 -38.43 26.59 2.62
C GLY A 781 -38.23 26.70 1.11
N GLY A 782 -36.99 26.75 0.58
CA GLY A 782 -36.71 26.86 -0.85
C GLY A 782 -35.23 26.71 -1.21
N GLY A 783 -34.93 26.54 -2.50
CA GLY A 783 -33.55 26.36 -3.02
C GLY A 783 -32.85 25.14 -2.41
N ARG A 784 -31.62 25.33 -1.90
CA ARG A 784 -30.83 24.28 -1.23
C ARG A 784 -31.54 23.60 -0.07
N GLY A 785 -32.39 24.33 0.67
CA GLY A 785 -33.12 23.78 1.81
C GLY A 785 -34.16 22.72 1.45
N ALA A 786 -34.84 22.88 0.30
CA ALA A 786 -35.79 21.89 -0.20
C ALA A 786 -35.06 20.64 -0.73
N TYR A 787 -33.94 20.84 -1.43
CA TYR A 787 -33.08 19.76 -1.92
C TYR A 787 -32.53 18.87 -0.79
N VAL A 788 -32.16 19.47 0.35
CA VAL A 788 -31.74 18.71 1.55
C VAL A 788 -32.85 17.78 2.04
N ASN A 789 -34.10 18.23 2.08
CA ASN A 789 -35.23 17.39 2.52
C ASN A 789 -35.47 16.25 1.54
N GLU A 790 -35.38 16.50 0.22
CA GLU A 790 -35.51 15.46 -0.81
C GLU A 790 -34.44 14.36 -0.63
N LEU A 791 -33.18 14.74 -0.47
CA LEU A 791 -32.09 13.79 -0.23
C LEU A 791 -32.27 12.99 1.07
N TYR A 792 -32.77 13.64 2.13
CA TYR A 792 -33.06 12.97 3.40
C TYR A 792 -34.16 11.92 3.26
N GLU A 793 -35.25 12.24 2.56
CA GLU A 793 -36.35 11.29 2.28
C GLU A 793 -35.90 10.13 1.37
N GLN A 794 -35.05 10.40 0.37
CA GLN A 794 -34.46 9.34 -0.46
C GLN A 794 -33.59 8.38 0.37
N SER A 795 -32.77 8.91 1.28
CA SER A 795 -31.97 8.09 2.19
C SER A 795 -32.83 7.21 3.11
N LEU A 796 -33.93 7.76 3.66
CA LEU A 796 -34.91 7.02 4.47
C LEU A 796 -35.50 5.85 3.67
N LYS A 797 -35.95 6.11 2.45
CA LYS A 797 -36.54 5.09 1.57
C LYS A 797 -35.58 3.94 1.27
N GLU A 798 -34.32 4.25 0.93
CA GLU A 798 -33.31 3.22 0.67
C GLU A 798 -32.96 2.42 1.93
N LEU A 799 -32.96 3.05 3.11
CA LEU A 799 -32.72 2.35 4.38
C LEU A 799 -33.88 1.42 4.74
N GLU A 800 -35.12 1.82 4.51
CA GLU A 800 -36.30 0.96 4.69
C GLU A 800 -36.24 -0.25 3.73
N SER A 801 -35.91 -0.01 2.46
CA SER A 801 -35.70 -1.08 1.48
C SER A 801 -34.57 -2.04 1.89
N ALA A 802 -33.47 -1.53 2.44
CA ALA A 802 -32.39 -2.36 2.96
C ALA A 802 -32.90 -3.28 4.09
N HIS A 803 -33.70 -2.77 5.02
CA HIS A 803 -34.28 -3.59 6.09
C HIS A 803 -35.27 -4.65 5.59
N GLU A 804 -35.98 -4.41 4.49
CA GLU A 804 -36.82 -5.42 3.84
C GLU A 804 -35.98 -6.52 3.18
N LEU A 805 -34.96 -6.13 2.40
CA LEU A 805 -34.04 -7.06 1.72
C LEU A 805 -33.26 -7.95 2.71
N GLU A 806 -32.86 -7.39 3.86
CA GLU A 806 -32.23 -8.14 4.95
C GLU A 806 -33.16 -9.22 5.51
N ARG A 807 -34.45 -8.94 5.68
CA ARG A 807 -35.46 -9.92 6.13
C ARG A 807 -35.74 -11.01 5.10
N GLU A 808 -35.60 -10.67 3.82
CA GLU A 808 -35.71 -11.61 2.70
C GLU A 808 -34.45 -12.45 2.46
N ASN A 809 -33.37 -12.24 3.23
CA ASN A 809 -32.03 -12.81 3.03
C ASN A 809 -31.39 -12.45 1.67
N LYS A 810 -31.79 -11.32 1.07
CA LYS A 810 -31.19 -10.79 -0.16
C LYS A 810 -29.98 -9.91 0.17
N TYR A 811 -28.91 -10.54 0.65
CA TYR A 811 -27.79 -9.81 1.26
C TYR A 811 -26.95 -8.97 0.30
N GLY A 812 -26.89 -9.36 -0.97
CA GLY A 812 -26.22 -8.55 -2.00
C GLY A 812 -26.95 -7.24 -2.23
N ASP A 813 -28.26 -7.30 -2.47
CA ASP A 813 -29.10 -6.12 -2.70
C ASP A 813 -29.22 -5.26 -1.43
N TYR A 814 -29.28 -5.90 -0.26
CA TYR A 814 -29.21 -5.24 1.04
C TYR A 814 -27.97 -4.36 1.17
N TYR A 815 -26.78 -4.92 0.87
CA TYR A 815 -25.53 -4.19 0.94
C TYR A 815 -25.53 -2.98 -0.02
N LEU A 816 -26.02 -3.16 -1.25
CA LEU A 816 -26.12 -2.06 -2.22
C LEU A 816 -27.13 -0.97 -1.81
N ALA A 817 -28.26 -1.35 -1.20
CA ALA A 817 -29.25 -0.42 -0.66
C ALA A 817 -28.67 0.42 0.51
N LEU A 818 -27.85 -0.19 1.38
CA LEU A 818 -27.14 0.54 2.43
C LEU A 818 -26.18 1.58 1.84
N LEU A 819 -25.41 1.22 0.79
CA LEU A 819 -24.50 2.17 0.13
C LEU A 819 -25.25 3.34 -0.52
N ARG A 820 -26.40 3.08 -1.16
CA ARG A 820 -27.26 4.15 -1.71
C ARG A 820 -27.82 5.05 -0.62
N SER A 821 -28.30 4.47 0.48
CA SER A 821 -28.77 5.27 1.63
C SER A 821 -27.66 6.14 2.20
N TRP A 822 -26.43 5.60 2.29
CA TRP A 822 -25.25 6.34 2.73
C TRP A 822 -24.88 7.47 1.78
N TYR A 823 -24.91 7.23 0.47
CA TYR A 823 -24.70 8.25 -0.55
C TYR A 823 -25.66 9.44 -0.37
N TYR A 824 -26.96 9.19 -0.29
CA TYR A 824 -27.97 10.25 -0.17
C TYR A 824 -27.83 11.04 1.14
N ILE A 825 -27.61 10.36 2.27
CA ILE A 825 -27.44 11.08 3.54
C ILE A 825 -26.14 11.87 3.59
N GLN A 826 -25.08 11.38 2.94
CA GLN A 826 -23.81 12.10 2.87
C GLN A 826 -23.94 13.39 2.04
N LEU A 827 -24.70 13.35 0.95
CA LEU A 827 -25.06 14.57 0.20
C LEU A 827 -25.88 15.54 1.06
N ALA A 828 -26.91 15.04 1.77
CA ALA A 828 -27.71 15.88 2.65
C ALA A 828 -26.85 16.50 3.78
N TYR A 829 -25.93 15.74 4.36
CA TYR A 829 -24.97 16.22 5.36
C TYR A 829 -24.09 17.34 4.81
N SER A 830 -23.50 17.14 3.63
CA SER A 830 -22.68 18.15 2.95
C SER A 830 -23.47 19.43 2.68
N GLU A 831 -24.69 19.32 2.16
CA GLU A 831 -25.55 20.46 1.87
C GLU A 831 -26.00 21.21 3.14
N THR A 832 -26.36 20.50 4.22
CA THR A 832 -26.66 21.18 5.50
C THR A 832 -25.45 21.94 6.04
N LYS A 833 -24.24 21.37 5.94
CA LYS A 833 -22.99 22.03 6.33
C LYS A 833 -22.76 23.28 5.49
N ASN A 834 -22.92 23.20 4.17
CA ASN A 834 -22.78 24.33 3.26
C ASN A 834 -23.76 25.47 3.59
N ILE A 835 -25.03 25.17 3.85
CA ILE A 835 -26.02 26.19 4.26
C ILE A 835 -25.59 26.90 5.56
N LEU A 836 -25.07 26.16 6.55
CA LEU A 836 -24.60 26.73 7.81
C LEU A 836 -23.33 27.57 7.63
N MET A 837 -22.39 27.11 6.80
CA MET A 837 -21.16 27.85 6.49
C MET A 837 -21.45 29.11 5.68
N ASP A 838 -22.26 29.03 4.64
CA ASP A 838 -22.69 30.18 3.83
C ASP A 838 -23.39 31.21 4.71
N SER A 839 -24.30 30.77 5.59
CA SER A 839 -24.96 31.66 6.53
C SER A 839 -24.00 32.30 7.54
N SER A 840 -22.84 31.70 7.82
CA SER A 840 -21.81 32.31 8.68
C SER A 840 -20.94 33.29 7.89
N ALA A 841 -20.55 32.93 6.67
CA ALA A 841 -19.75 33.76 5.78
C ALA A 841 -20.48 35.05 5.37
N THR A 842 -21.79 34.97 5.09
CA THR A 842 -22.60 36.17 4.80
C THR A 842 -22.65 37.12 5.98
N ALA A 843 -22.71 36.61 7.22
CA ALA A 843 -22.68 37.44 8.41
C ALA A 843 -21.36 38.22 8.51
N VAL A 844 -20.22 37.53 8.30
CA VAL A 844 -18.88 38.18 8.28
C VAL A 844 -18.78 39.25 7.20
N PHE A 845 -19.30 38.98 6.01
CA PHE A 845 -19.35 39.96 4.93
C PHE A 845 -20.16 41.22 5.33
N PHE A 846 -21.31 41.06 5.96
CA PHE A 846 -22.07 42.20 6.49
C PHE A 846 -21.31 42.96 7.59
N PHE A 847 -20.53 42.27 8.44
CA PHE A 847 -19.71 42.95 9.45
C PHE A 847 -18.70 43.91 8.81
N ILE A 848 -18.02 43.47 7.74
CA ILE A 848 -17.08 44.28 6.98
C ILE A 848 -17.77 45.50 6.37
N LEU A 849 -18.99 45.35 5.82
CA LEU A 849 -19.75 46.44 5.22
C LEU A 849 -20.32 47.44 6.24
N ILE A 850 -20.65 47.00 7.45
CA ILE A 850 -21.19 47.88 8.49
C ILE A 850 -20.18 48.95 8.90
N VAL A 851 -18.87 48.70 8.85
CA VAL A 851 -17.83 49.67 9.22
C VAL A 851 -17.87 50.94 8.35
N PRO A 852 -17.66 50.87 7.01
CA PRO A 852 -17.74 52.04 6.14
C PRO A 852 -19.17 52.62 6.08
N PHE A 853 -20.20 51.78 6.21
CA PHE A 853 -21.59 52.24 6.22
C PHE A 853 -21.91 53.08 7.46
N SER A 854 -21.44 52.69 8.64
CA SER A 854 -21.62 53.46 9.89
C SER A 854 -21.00 54.85 9.79
N PHE A 855 -19.84 54.94 9.17
CA PHE A 855 -19.19 56.22 8.85
C PHE A 855 -20.01 57.05 7.85
N LEU A 856 -20.54 56.43 6.81
CA LEU A 856 -21.39 57.09 5.81
C LEU A 856 -22.67 57.65 6.42
N VAL A 857 -23.36 56.87 7.25
CA VAL A 857 -24.59 57.31 7.95
C VAL A 857 -24.27 58.46 8.91
N GLU A 858 -23.16 58.39 9.65
CA GLU A 858 -22.71 59.50 10.49
C GLU A 858 -22.54 60.78 9.68
N ARG A 859 -21.86 60.71 8.53
CA ARG A 859 -21.63 61.85 7.64
C ARG A 859 -22.91 62.39 7.00
N LEU A 860 -23.86 61.51 6.65
CA LEU A 860 -25.11 61.88 5.98
C LEU A 860 -26.12 62.52 6.95
N VAL A 861 -26.26 61.98 8.17
CA VAL A 861 -27.34 62.32 9.10
C VAL A 861 -26.91 63.29 10.20
N PHE A 862 -25.78 63.04 10.88
CA PHE A 862 -25.40 63.74 12.12
C PHE A 862 -24.28 64.77 11.95
N SER A 863 -23.25 64.46 11.15
CA SER A 863 -22.12 65.36 10.83
C SER A 863 -21.43 65.94 12.07
N SER A 864 -21.18 65.09 13.06
CA SER A 864 -20.53 65.42 14.32
C SER A 864 -19.05 65.81 14.09
N LYS A 865 -18.48 66.68 14.94
CA LYS A 865 -17.07 67.11 14.88
C LYS A 865 -16.30 66.67 16.14
N GLY A 866 -15.00 66.41 15.99
CA GLY A 866 -14.11 66.01 17.09
C GLY A 866 -14.49 64.67 17.72
N ASN A 867 -14.25 64.49 19.02
CA ASN A 867 -14.48 63.22 19.74
C ASN A 867 -15.95 62.76 19.71
N LYS A 868 -16.90 63.70 19.63
CA LYS A 868 -18.34 63.39 19.48
C LYS A 868 -18.62 62.58 18.22
N ARG A 869 -17.81 62.75 17.17
CA ARG A 869 -17.91 62.01 15.91
C ARG A 869 -17.60 60.53 16.10
N VAL A 870 -16.48 60.23 16.74
CA VAL A 870 -16.06 58.85 17.01
C VAL A 870 -17.14 58.14 17.84
N LEU A 871 -17.66 58.81 18.87
CA LEU A 871 -18.77 58.30 19.69
C LEU A 871 -20.04 58.03 18.86
N THR A 872 -20.39 58.93 17.93
CA THR A 872 -21.56 58.77 17.05
C THR A 872 -21.39 57.61 16.07
N VAL A 873 -20.21 57.43 15.48
CA VAL A 873 -19.90 56.27 14.60
C VAL A 873 -20.00 54.96 15.38
N ILE A 874 -19.42 54.90 16.59
CA ILE A 874 -19.49 53.70 17.45
C ILE A 874 -20.95 53.39 17.80
N LEU A 875 -21.75 54.39 18.14
CA LEU A 875 -23.16 54.20 18.46
C LEU A 875 -23.95 53.65 17.25
N ILE A 876 -23.76 54.23 16.06
CA ILE A 876 -24.40 53.76 14.81
C ILE A 876 -23.97 52.33 14.50
N PHE A 877 -22.68 52.04 14.61
CA PHE A 877 -22.13 50.69 14.41
C PHE A 877 -22.79 49.68 15.35
N THR A 878 -22.88 49.98 16.65
CA THR A 878 -23.50 49.10 17.64
C THR A 878 -24.98 48.87 17.34
N ILE A 879 -25.73 49.90 16.96
CA ILE A 879 -27.15 49.77 16.58
C ILE A 879 -27.31 48.88 15.34
N LEU A 880 -26.50 49.11 14.30
CA LEU A 880 -26.53 48.31 13.08
C LEU A 880 -26.14 46.85 13.33
N MET A 881 -25.14 46.60 14.17
CA MET A 881 -24.76 45.25 14.59
C MET A 881 -25.86 44.57 15.39
N MET A 882 -26.53 45.29 16.29
CA MET A 882 -27.68 44.74 17.04
C MET A 882 -28.85 44.39 16.11
N LEU A 883 -29.12 45.24 15.10
CA LEU A 883 -30.15 45.00 14.10
C LEU A 883 -29.80 43.79 13.22
N LEU A 884 -28.54 43.67 12.79
CA LEU A 884 -28.05 42.50 12.07
C LEU A 884 -28.16 41.22 12.92
N PHE A 885 -27.84 41.28 14.21
CA PHE A 885 -28.00 40.15 15.15
C PHE A 885 -29.45 39.66 15.26
N LEU A 886 -30.42 40.57 15.22
CA LEU A 886 -31.83 40.23 15.33
C LEU A 886 -32.42 39.67 14.03
N ILE A 887 -32.00 40.21 12.88
CA ILE A 887 -32.57 39.89 11.55
C ILE A 887 -31.83 38.73 10.88
N HIS A 888 -30.50 38.68 10.98
CA HIS A 888 -29.71 37.73 10.19
C HIS A 888 -29.83 36.31 10.78
N PRO A 889 -30.31 35.33 9.99
CA PRO A 889 -30.61 33.99 10.48
C PRO A 889 -29.39 33.23 11.01
N GLY A 890 -28.20 33.52 10.46
CA GLY A 890 -26.93 32.90 10.86
C GLY A 890 -26.60 32.98 12.35
N PHE A 891 -27.00 34.06 13.04
CA PHE A 891 -26.78 34.22 14.48
C PHE A 891 -27.61 33.27 15.34
N ARG A 892 -28.78 32.85 14.85
CA ARG A 892 -29.65 31.88 15.53
C ARG A 892 -29.34 30.45 15.09
N ALA A 893 -28.88 30.27 13.85
CA ALA A 893 -28.60 28.96 13.27
C ALA A 893 -27.22 28.40 13.66
N THR A 894 -26.21 29.26 13.89
CA THR A 894 -24.83 28.84 14.10
C THR A 894 -24.14 29.58 15.26
N PRO A 895 -23.51 28.88 16.22
CA PRO A 895 -22.67 29.50 17.24
C PRO A 895 -21.46 30.24 16.65
N PHE A 896 -20.93 29.74 15.52
CA PHE A 896 -19.79 30.34 14.82
C PHE A 896 -20.05 31.80 14.43
N SER A 897 -21.25 32.13 13.94
CA SER A 897 -21.60 33.52 13.59
C SER A 897 -21.45 34.49 14.77
N MET A 898 -21.79 34.03 15.99
CA MET A 898 -21.66 34.83 17.21
C MET A 898 -20.18 35.04 17.60
N ILE A 899 -19.37 33.97 17.52
CA ILE A 899 -17.92 34.04 17.80
C ILE A 899 -17.23 34.93 16.75
N SER A 900 -17.54 34.77 15.47
CA SER A 900 -17.01 35.62 14.41
C SER A 900 -17.39 37.08 14.60
N ALA A 901 -18.61 37.38 15.07
CA ALA A 901 -19.00 38.75 15.40
C ALA A 901 -18.17 39.33 16.55
N LEU A 902 -17.95 38.56 17.64
CA LEU A 902 -17.11 38.98 18.75
C LEU A 902 -15.66 39.21 18.31
N GLY A 903 -15.12 38.31 17.49
CA GLY A 903 -13.80 38.44 16.87
C GLY A 903 -13.69 39.68 15.99
N PHE A 904 -14.72 39.95 15.17
CA PHE A 904 -14.75 41.13 14.31
C PHE A 904 -14.88 42.44 15.09
N VAL A 905 -15.70 42.47 16.15
CA VAL A 905 -15.78 43.64 17.05
C VAL A 905 -14.42 43.89 17.69
N SER A 906 -13.75 42.84 18.17
CA SER A 906 -12.40 42.92 18.74
C SER A 906 -11.38 43.42 17.72
N LEU A 907 -11.39 42.87 16.50
CA LEU A 907 -10.54 43.29 15.40
C LEU A 907 -10.79 44.76 15.02
N SER A 908 -12.06 45.19 14.96
CA SER A 908 -12.45 46.57 14.62
C SER A 908 -11.95 47.56 15.68
N LEU A 909 -12.03 47.19 16.96
CA LEU A 909 -11.48 48.01 18.05
C LEU A 909 -9.96 48.12 17.95
N VAL A 910 -9.25 47.02 17.68
CA VAL A 910 -7.79 47.02 17.48
C VAL A 910 -7.40 47.84 16.25
N ALA A 911 -8.14 47.71 15.14
CA ALA A 911 -7.90 48.46 13.91
C ALA A 911 -8.07 49.97 14.13
N LEU A 912 -9.07 50.41 14.90
CA LEU A 912 -9.23 51.83 15.26
C LEU A 912 -8.00 52.34 16.03
N ILE A 913 -7.51 51.57 16.99
CA ILE A 913 -6.30 51.93 17.77
C ILE A 913 -5.08 52.04 16.83
N LEU A 914 -4.90 51.09 15.91
CA LEU A 914 -3.82 51.13 14.92
C LEU A 914 -3.90 52.36 14.00
N VAL A 915 -5.10 52.75 13.58
CA VAL A 915 -5.30 53.98 12.78
C VAL A 915 -4.94 55.22 13.59
N PHE A 916 -5.33 55.30 14.87
CA PHE A 916 -4.93 56.42 15.73
C PHE A 916 -3.42 56.50 15.90
N ILE A 917 -2.77 55.38 16.19
CA ILE A 917 -1.31 55.30 16.31
C ILE A 917 -0.63 55.67 14.99
N SER A 918 -1.12 55.14 13.87
CA SER A 918 -0.58 55.44 12.53
C SER A 918 -0.73 56.92 12.18
N ASN A 919 -1.85 57.56 12.55
CA ASN A 919 -2.06 58.99 12.34
C ASN A 919 -1.10 59.82 13.19
N GLU A 920 -0.93 59.47 14.47
CA GLU A 920 0.02 60.15 15.37
C GLU A 920 1.46 60.00 14.88
N ILE A 921 1.86 58.78 14.51
CA ILE A 921 3.16 58.50 13.91
C ILE A 921 3.32 59.28 12.60
N SER A 922 2.28 59.35 11.76
CA SER A 922 2.32 60.12 10.52
C SER A 922 2.45 61.62 10.77
N GLU A 923 1.78 62.17 11.80
CA GLU A 923 1.93 63.57 12.19
C GLU A 923 3.35 63.85 12.70
N ILE A 924 3.87 63.00 13.58
CA ILE A 924 5.25 63.08 14.08
C ILE A 924 6.25 62.98 12.93
N LEU A 925 6.07 62.02 12.01
CA LEU A 925 6.89 61.87 10.80
C LEU A 925 6.78 63.11 9.91
N ARG A 926 5.59 63.72 9.78
CA ARG A 926 5.39 64.93 8.98
C ARG A 926 6.07 66.14 9.61
N GLU A 927 6.07 66.25 10.94
CA GLU A 927 6.83 67.27 11.67
C GLU A 927 8.34 67.08 11.56
N LEU A 928 8.83 65.84 11.70
CA LEU A 928 10.24 65.49 11.49
C LEU A 928 10.69 65.75 10.05
N ARG A 929 9.88 65.35 9.06
CA ARG A 929 10.16 65.56 7.63
C ARG A 929 10.15 67.04 7.26
N LYS A 930 9.26 67.85 7.84
CA LYS A 930 9.28 69.32 7.73
C LYS A 930 10.57 69.93 8.30
N LYS A 931 11.09 69.40 9.42
CA LYS A 931 12.34 69.86 10.03
C LYS A 931 13.59 69.44 9.27
N LEU A 932 13.60 68.26 8.64
CA LEU A 932 14.80 67.68 8.02
C LEU A 932 14.92 67.91 6.50
N ILE A 933 13.82 67.96 5.75
CA ILE A 933 13.83 67.93 4.26
C ILE A 933 13.24 69.20 3.63
N GLY A 934 12.55 70.04 4.41
CA GLY A 934 11.98 71.33 3.95
C GLY A 934 10.55 71.24 3.39
N ILE A 935 9.88 72.40 3.34
CA ILE A 935 8.42 72.56 3.19
C ILE A 935 7.87 72.13 1.80
N SER A 936 8.72 72.02 0.78
CA SER A 936 8.31 71.92 -0.62
C SER A 936 7.81 70.54 -1.10
N PHE A 937 7.85 69.51 -0.24
CA PHE A 937 7.42 68.14 -0.58
C PHE A 937 6.21 67.64 0.23
N VAL A 938 5.35 68.54 0.70
CA VAL A 938 4.01 68.15 1.19
C VAL A 938 3.10 67.91 -0.02
N GLN A 939 3.35 66.81 -0.75
CA GLN A 939 2.37 66.30 -1.71
C GLN A 939 1.14 65.84 -0.91
N ARG A 940 -0.02 66.36 -1.31
CA ARG A 940 -1.32 65.91 -0.80
C ARG A 940 -1.44 64.42 -1.00
N ASP A 941 -1.68 63.70 0.09
CA ASP A 941 -1.93 62.29 0.06
C ASP A 941 -3.18 62.03 -0.81
N THR A 942 -3.07 61.12 -1.76
CA THR A 942 -4.16 60.70 -2.64
C THR A 942 -5.37 60.27 -1.79
N PHE A 943 -5.10 59.65 -0.64
CA PHE A 943 -6.12 59.22 0.31
C PHE A 943 -6.85 60.38 0.99
N GLU A 944 -6.15 61.44 1.42
CA GLU A 944 -6.77 62.64 1.98
C GLU A 944 -7.68 63.34 0.95
N SER A 945 -7.23 63.39 -0.31
CA SER A 945 -8.00 64.01 -1.40
C SER A 945 -9.28 63.23 -1.75
N ILE A 946 -9.21 61.89 -1.70
CA ILE A 946 -10.39 61.01 -1.83
C ILE A 946 -11.35 61.22 -0.66
N MET A 947 -10.85 61.26 0.59
CA MET A 947 -11.69 61.47 1.78
C MET A 947 -12.39 62.85 1.78
N VAL A 948 -11.71 63.90 1.32
CA VAL A 948 -12.32 65.23 1.15
C VAL A 948 -13.38 65.21 0.07
N SER A 949 -13.09 64.63 -1.10
CA SER A 949 -14.05 64.51 -2.21
C SER A 949 -15.30 63.70 -1.81
N PHE A 950 -15.10 62.63 -1.05
CA PHE A 950 -16.17 61.80 -0.50
C PHE A 950 -17.02 62.55 0.53
N SER A 951 -16.37 63.29 1.44
CA SER A 951 -17.07 64.15 2.41
C SER A 951 -17.89 65.25 1.71
N LEU A 952 -17.36 65.85 0.64
CA LEU A 952 -18.05 66.85 -0.18
C LEU A 952 -19.24 66.25 -0.94
N ALA A 953 -19.09 65.03 -1.47
CA ALA A 953 -20.19 64.31 -2.12
C ALA A 953 -21.34 64.06 -1.13
N VAL A 954 -21.05 63.59 0.08
CA VAL A 954 -22.06 63.36 1.13
C VAL A 954 -22.70 64.68 1.58
N GLU A 955 -21.94 65.77 1.67
CA GLU A 955 -22.48 67.09 1.98
C GLU A 955 -23.47 67.59 0.93
N ASN A 956 -23.18 67.37 -0.37
CA ASN A 956 -24.09 67.68 -1.46
C ASN A 956 -25.38 66.85 -1.43
N MET A 957 -25.29 65.56 -1.05
CA MET A 957 -26.47 64.72 -0.83
C MET A 957 -27.34 65.25 0.32
N ARG A 958 -26.72 65.76 1.40
CA ARG A 958 -27.44 66.35 2.53
C ARG A 958 -28.13 67.67 2.18
N LYS A 959 -27.53 68.51 1.32
CA LYS A 959 -28.14 69.79 0.87
C LYS A 959 -29.43 69.55 0.07
N ARG A 960 -29.53 68.45 -0.69
CA ARG A 960 -30.68 68.10 -1.54
C ARG A 960 -31.52 66.96 -0.95
N LYS A 961 -32.00 67.13 0.29
CA LYS A 961 -32.66 66.08 1.09
C LYS A 961 -33.75 65.31 0.35
N PHE A 962 -34.67 65.99 -0.33
CA PHE A 962 -35.79 65.33 -1.03
C PHE A 962 -35.32 64.42 -2.17
N ARG A 963 -34.38 64.90 -2.99
CA ARG A 963 -33.79 64.12 -4.09
C ARG A 963 -33.00 62.93 -3.55
N THR A 964 -32.22 63.12 -2.50
CA THR A 964 -31.41 62.06 -1.88
C THR A 964 -32.28 60.95 -1.28
N VAL A 965 -33.36 61.31 -0.57
CA VAL A 965 -34.31 60.33 -0.02
C VAL A 965 -34.98 59.55 -1.16
N LEU A 966 -35.49 60.22 -2.19
CA LEU A 966 -36.10 59.53 -3.33
C LEU A 966 -35.12 58.58 -4.05
N VAL A 967 -33.87 58.99 -4.26
CA VAL A 967 -32.85 58.15 -4.91
C VAL A 967 -32.48 56.95 -4.04
N LEU A 968 -32.25 57.15 -2.73
CA LEU A 968 -31.94 56.06 -1.82
C LEU A 968 -33.12 55.10 -1.66
N SER A 969 -34.34 55.61 -1.49
CA SER A 969 -35.55 54.78 -1.44
C SER A 969 -35.76 54.00 -2.73
N SER A 970 -35.56 54.63 -3.89
CA SER A 970 -35.63 53.93 -5.18
C SER A 970 -34.56 52.85 -5.27
N LEU A 971 -33.32 53.12 -4.88
CA LEU A 971 -32.25 52.13 -4.87
C LEU A 971 -32.57 50.98 -3.92
N VAL A 972 -33.06 51.26 -2.71
CA VAL A 972 -33.46 50.24 -1.72
C VAL A 972 -34.62 49.40 -2.24
N ILE A 973 -35.64 49.99 -2.86
CA ILE A 973 -36.76 49.25 -3.44
C ILE A 973 -36.28 48.39 -4.62
N ILE A 974 -35.44 48.93 -5.50
CA ILE A 974 -34.89 48.19 -6.64
C ILE A 974 -34.01 47.04 -6.15
N THR A 975 -33.11 47.25 -5.18
CA THR A 975 -32.26 46.19 -4.65
C THR A 975 -33.07 45.16 -3.87
N PHE A 976 -34.05 45.58 -3.08
CA PHE A 976 -34.96 44.68 -2.36
C PHE A 976 -35.80 43.84 -3.32
N ALA A 977 -36.38 44.47 -4.36
CA ALA A 977 -37.15 43.77 -5.38
C ALA A 977 -36.25 42.75 -6.11
N SER A 978 -35.09 43.18 -6.62
CA SER A 978 -34.13 42.29 -7.28
C SER A 978 -33.70 41.14 -6.37
N ALA A 979 -33.37 41.40 -5.11
CA ALA A 979 -32.97 40.37 -4.15
C ALA A 979 -34.11 39.39 -3.82
N SER A 980 -35.35 39.88 -3.72
CA SER A 980 -36.53 39.05 -3.41
C SER A 980 -36.94 38.16 -4.59
N PHE A 981 -36.64 38.56 -5.83
CA PHE A 981 -36.93 37.77 -7.04
C PHE A 981 -35.84 36.76 -7.40
N ILE A 982 -34.63 36.87 -6.82
CA ILE A 982 -33.55 35.92 -7.05
C ILE A 982 -33.78 34.68 -6.18
N SER A 983 -34.32 33.62 -6.78
CA SER A 983 -34.33 32.27 -6.20
C SER A 983 -33.28 31.43 -6.92
N VAL A 984 -32.22 31.04 -6.21
CA VAL A 984 -31.18 30.16 -6.74
C VAL A 984 -31.38 28.78 -6.14
N SER A 985 -31.78 27.82 -6.97
CA SER A 985 -31.73 26.41 -6.62
C SER A 985 -30.53 25.78 -7.32
N PRO A 986 -29.69 24.99 -6.63
CA PRO A 986 -28.78 24.11 -7.33
C PRO A 986 -29.63 23.13 -8.16
N ILE A 987 -29.26 22.98 -9.42
CA ILE A 987 -29.74 21.87 -10.25
C ILE A 987 -28.51 21.08 -10.66
N GLN A 988 -28.56 19.76 -10.51
CA GLN A 988 -27.57 18.90 -11.13
C GLN A 988 -27.92 18.80 -12.61
N VAL A 989 -27.03 19.27 -13.46
CA VAL A 989 -27.18 19.15 -14.91
C VAL A 989 -26.14 18.16 -15.39
N VAL A 990 -26.59 17.13 -16.10
CA VAL A 990 -25.70 16.24 -16.84
C VAL A 990 -25.10 17.05 -17.98
N MET A 991 -23.82 17.43 -17.84
CA MET A 991 -23.09 18.09 -18.93
C MET A 991 -22.86 17.09 -20.05
N LYS A 992 -23.56 17.28 -21.17
CA LYS A 992 -23.32 16.53 -22.40
C LYS A 992 -22.26 17.29 -23.19
N ILE A 993 -21.01 16.85 -23.08
CA ILE A 993 -19.94 17.32 -23.97
C ILE A 993 -20.05 16.47 -25.24
N PRO A 994 -20.47 17.03 -26.38
CA PRO A 994 -20.40 16.30 -27.63
C PRO A 994 -18.92 16.03 -27.90
N ILE A 995 -18.54 14.76 -27.97
CA ILE A 995 -17.23 14.38 -28.47
C ILE A 995 -17.22 14.87 -29.93
N GLU A 996 -16.37 15.85 -30.26
CA GLU A 996 -16.17 16.27 -31.64
C GLU A 996 -15.90 15.02 -32.45
N SER A 997 -16.84 14.65 -33.32
CA SER A 997 -16.63 13.54 -34.22
C SER A 997 -15.47 13.96 -35.11
N SER A 998 -14.24 13.54 -34.78
CA SER A 998 -13.34 13.13 -35.84
C SER A 998 -14.19 12.19 -36.70
N GLY A 999 -14.35 12.48 -37.99
CA GLY A 999 -15.35 11.84 -38.86
C GLY A 999 -15.25 10.30 -39.00
N ALA A 1000 -14.43 9.65 -38.17
CA ALA A 1000 -14.16 8.23 -38.11
C ALA A 1000 -14.90 7.46 -36.99
N PHE A 1001 -15.43 8.10 -35.93
CA PHE A 1001 -16.00 7.35 -34.78
C PHE A 1001 -17.52 7.50 -34.64
N ARG A 1002 -18.26 6.42 -34.97
CA ARG A 1002 -19.69 6.24 -34.66
C ARG A 1002 -19.80 5.05 -33.72
N ALA A 1003 -20.28 5.27 -32.49
CA ALA A 1003 -20.49 4.18 -31.52
C ALA A 1003 -21.43 3.11 -32.11
N ARG A 1004 -21.06 1.83 -31.98
CA ARG A 1004 -21.86 0.68 -32.46
C ARG A 1004 -23.04 0.34 -31.55
N TYR A 1005 -23.10 0.94 -30.36
CA TYR A 1005 -24.14 0.72 -29.37
C TYR A 1005 -24.76 2.06 -28.94
N GLN A 1006 -26.00 1.99 -28.45
CA GLN A 1006 -26.67 3.08 -27.75
C GLN A 1006 -26.58 2.81 -26.25
N GLY A 1007 -25.78 3.59 -25.53
CA GLY A 1007 -25.58 3.38 -24.10
C GLY A 1007 -24.68 4.44 -23.45
N ILE A 1008 -24.29 4.18 -22.20
CA ILE A 1008 -23.43 5.05 -21.41
C ILE A 1008 -22.10 4.32 -21.19
N LEU A 1009 -20.98 4.97 -21.52
CA LEU A 1009 -19.66 4.52 -21.09
C LEU A 1009 -19.33 5.18 -19.76
N ILE A 1010 -19.07 4.37 -18.73
CA ILE A 1010 -18.61 4.84 -17.42
C ILE A 1010 -17.09 4.66 -17.37
N THR A 1011 -16.36 5.75 -17.19
CA THR A 1011 -14.90 5.79 -17.06
C THR A 1011 -14.52 6.81 -15.98
N GLY A 1012 -13.30 6.73 -15.44
CA GLY A 1012 -12.77 7.78 -14.58
C GLY A 1012 -12.56 9.11 -15.33
N THR A 1013 -12.04 10.12 -14.63
CA THR A 1013 -11.84 11.48 -15.16
C THR A 1013 -10.93 11.51 -16.38
N ASP A 1014 -9.89 10.67 -16.38
CA ASP A 1014 -9.02 10.45 -17.52
C ASP A 1014 -9.48 9.24 -18.32
N PHE A 1015 -9.33 9.29 -19.63
CA PHE A 1015 -9.67 8.20 -20.52
C PHE A 1015 -8.82 6.98 -20.14
N PHE A 1016 -9.47 5.91 -19.66
CA PHE A 1016 -8.85 4.69 -19.12
C PHE A 1016 -8.35 4.72 -17.67
N ALA A 1017 -8.69 5.73 -16.87
CA ALA A 1017 -8.43 5.68 -15.44
C ALA A 1017 -9.20 4.49 -14.81
N PRO A 1018 -8.55 3.69 -13.95
CA PRO A 1018 -9.19 2.54 -13.32
C PRO A 1018 -10.35 2.99 -12.42
N ILE A 1019 -11.38 2.16 -12.36
CA ILE A 1019 -12.58 2.38 -11.53
C ILE A 1019 -12.64 1.31 -10.44
N ASN A 1020 -13.26 1.63 -9.30
CA ASN A 1020 -13.47 0.63 -8.25
C ASN A 1020 -14.27 -0.56 -8.83
N PRO A 1021 -13.81 -1.82 -8.68
CA PRO A 1021 -14.52 -3.00 -9.15
C PRO A 1021 -15.98 -3.11 -8.67
N MET A 1022 -16.29 -2.58 -7.47
CA MET A 1022 -17.64 -2.49 -6.91
C MET A 1022 -18.60 -1.69 -7.79
N MET A 1023 -18.08 -0.77 -8.62
CA MET A 1023 -18.88 0.00 -9.57
C MET A 1023 -19.65 -0.91 -10.54
N ASN A 1024 -19.09 -2.07 -10.93
CA ASN A 1024 -19.78 -3.03 -11.78
C ASN A 1024 -21.08 -3.53 -11.12
N SER A 1025 -20.98 -3.93 -9.84
CA SER A 1025 -22.12 -4.38 -9.05
C SER A 1025 -23.16 -3.28 -8.85
N VAL A 1026 -22.72 -2.05 -8.55
CA VAL A 1026 -23.60 -0.89 -8.40
C VAL A 1026 -24.32 -0.57 -9.72
N ALA A 1027 -23.60 -0.56 -10.84
CA ALA A 1027 -24.17 -0.30 -12.16
C ALA A 1027 -25.20 -1.36 -12.58
N ARG A 1028 -24.93 -2.65 -12.31
CA ARG A 1028 -25.89 -3.74 -12.56
C ARG A 1028 -27.17 -3.58 -11.74
N SER A 1029 -27.02 -3.25 -10.45
CA SER A 1029 -28.17 -3.00 -9.57
C SER A 1029 -29.00 -1.81 -10.03
N LEU A 1030 -28.36 -0.70 -10.43
CA LEU A 1030 -29.05 0.48 -10.95
C LEU A 1030 -29.71 0.24 -12.31
N ALA A 1031 -29.12 -0.61 -13.15
CA ALA A 1031 -29.70 -0.97 -14.44
C ALA A 1031 -30.99 -1.79 -14.29
N GLY A 1032 -31.18 -2.53 -13.20
CA GLY A 1032 -32.42 -3.27 -12.91
C GLY A 1032 -32.82 -4.30 -13.97
N GLY A 1033 -31.89 -4.71 -14.84
CA GLY A 1033 -32.15 -5.55 -16.02
C GLY A 1033 -32.59 -4.80 -17.27
N ASP A 1034 -32.84 -3.49 -17.21
CA ASP A 1034 -33.23 -2.66 -18.36
C ASP A 1034 -32.07 -2.37 -19.33
N ALA A 1035 -30.83 -2.61 -18.89
CA ALA A 1035 -29.63 -2.43 -19.70
C ALA A 1035 -28.61 -3.56 -19.45
N ILE A 1036 -27.86 -3.90 -20.50
CA ILE A 1036 -26.73 -4.84 -20.41
C ILE A 1036 -25.52 -4.06 -19.88
N VAL A 1037 -25.02 -4.47 -18.71
CA VAL A 1037 -23.79 -3.92 -18.14
C VAL A 1037 -22.64 -4.84 -18.52
N VAL A 1038 -21.63 -4.29 -19.18
CA VAL A 1038 -20.45 -5.03 -19.65
C VAL A 1038 -19.21 -4.36 -19.09
N SER A 1039 -18.35 -5.15 -18.44
CA SER A 1039 -17.11 -4.64 -17.86
C SER A 1039 -15.97 -4.81 -18.85
N ARG A 1040 -15.15 -3.77 -18.95
CA ARG A 1040 -13.94 -3.77 -19.77
C ARG A 1040 -12.76 -3.47 -18.87
N ALA A 1041 -11.68 -4.20 -19.05
CA ALA A 1041 -10.41 -3.94 -18.42
C ALA A 1041 -9.42 -3.50 -19.49
N ILE A 1042 -8.52 -2.61 -19.14
CA ILE A 1042 -7.43 -2.19 -20.02
C ILE A 1042 -6.18 -2.26 -19.20
N ILE A 1043 -5.21 -3.00 -19.72
CA ILE A 1043 -3.87 -3.03 -19.17
C ILE A 1043 -3.04 -2.19 -20.13
N PRO A 1044 -2.78 -0.91 -19.80
CA PRO A 1044 -1.84 -0.13 -20.57
C PRO A 1044 -0.49 -0.83 -20.50
N VAL A 1045 0.18 -0.91 -21.64
CA VAL A 1045 1.55 -1.41 -21.71
C VAL A 1045 2.49 -0.23 -21.75
N SER A 1046 3.67 -0.40 -21.16
CA SER A 1046 4.69 0.64 -21.09
C SER A 1046 5.05 1.19 -22.47
N THR A 1047 5.58 2.40 -22.49
CA THR A 1047 6.04 3.10 -23.70
C THR A 1047 6.96 2.17 -24.51
N GLY A 1048 6.52 1.77 -25.71
CA GLY A 1048 7.22 0.78 -26.55
C GLY A 1048 6.50 -0.57 -26.70
N GLY A 1049 5.41 -0.81 -25.95
CA GLY A 1049 4.57 -2.02 -26.00
C GLY A 1049 5.18 -3.24 -25.31
N SER A 1050 4.41 -4.29 -25.02
CA SER A 1050 5.00 -5.56 -24.52
C SER A 1050 5.17 -6.56 -25.67
N TYR A 1051 5.95 -7.60 -25.44
CA TYR A 1051 6.12 -8.66 -26.42
C TYR A 1051 5.45 -9.94 -25.98
N LEU A 1052 4.61 -10.49 -26.86
CA LEU A 1052 4.09 -11.84 -26.73
C LEU A 1052 4.86 -12.76 -27.67
N TYR A 1053 5.07 -13.99 -27.24
CA TYR A 1053 5.68 -15.03 -28.06
C TYR A 1053 4.60 -16.04 -28.43
N ASN A 1054 4.40 -16.26 -29.72
CA ASN A 1054 3.49 -17.31 -30.16
C ASN A 1054 4.08 -18.70 -29.87
N LYS A 1055 3.30 -19.77 -30.07
CA LYS A 1055 3.75 -21.16 -29.85
C LYS A 1055 4.98 -21.57 -30.69
N GLN A 1056 5.29 -20.84 -31.76
CA GLN A 1056 6.45 -21.08 -32.63
C GLN A 1056 7.67 -20.24 -32.21
N GLY A 1057 7.54 -19.40 -31.18
CA GLY A 1057 8.57 -18.50 -30.69
C GLY A 1057 8.70 -17.19 -31.48
N LYS A 1058 7.78 -16.89 -32.42
CA LYS A 1058 7.74 -15.60 -33.12
C LYS A 1058 7.30 -14.51 -32.14
N GLN A 1059 8.09 -13.46 -32.06
CA GLN A 1059 7.85 -12.28 -31.24
C GLN A 1059 6.80 -11.38 -31.90
N VAL A 1060 5.78 -10.98 -31.15
CA VAL A 1060 4.71 -10.06 -31.56
C VAL A 1060 4.67 -8.91 -30.57
N LEU A 1061 4.79 -7.68 -31.07
CA LEU A 1061 4.66 -6.48 -30.26
C LEU A 1061 3.18 -6.18 -30.02
N ILE A 1062 2.77 -6.02 -28.77
CA ILE A 1062 1.43 -5.61 -28.36
C ILE A 1062 1.46 -4.19 -27.79
N ALA A 1063 0.61 -3.32 -28.31
CA ALA A 1063 0.49 -1.92 -27.89
C ALA A 1063 -0.54 -1.70 -26.76
N GLY A 1064 -1.28 -2.74 -26.38
CA GLY A 1064 -2.32 -2.69 -25.34
C GLY A 1064 -2.89 -4.09 -25.10
N VAL A 1065 -3.36 -4.36 -23.88
CA VAL A 1065 -4.23 -5.52 -23.63
C VAL A 1065 -5.61 -5.02 -23.22
N PHE A 1066 -6.63 -5.45 -23.97
CA PHE A 1066 -8.03 -5.18 -23.66
C PHE A 1066 -8.65 -6.46 -23.10
N GLY A 1067 -9.09 -6.42 -21.84
CA GLY A 1067 -9.94 -7.42 -21.23
C GLY A 1067 -11.41 -7.09 -21.54
N LEU A 1068 -12.10 -8.03 -22.18
CA LEU A 1068 -13.51 -7.90 -22.55
C LEU A 1068 -14.28 -9.04 -21.90
N SER A 1069 -15.42 -8.76 -21.29
CA SER A 1069 -16.25 -9.81 -20.74
C SER A 1069 -17.00 -10.59 -21.84
N PRO A 1070 -17.39 -11.85 -21.60
CA PRO A 1070 -18.12 -12.65 -22.59
C PRO A 1070 -19.40 -12.00 -23.12
N GLU A 1071 -20.06 -11.14 -22.34
CA GLU A 1071 -21.28 -10.40 -22.72
C GLU A 1071 -21.03 -9.28 -23.72
N GLU A 1072 -19.77 -8.90 -23.96
CA GLU A 1072 -19.39 -7.85 -24.93
C GLU A 1072 -19.86 -8.17 -26.37
N LYS A 1073 -20.09 -9.45 -26.67
CA LYS A 1073 -20.68 -9.91 -27.94
C LYS A 1073 -22.05 -9.28 -28.24
N ASP A 1074 -22.79 -8.90 -27.21
CA ASP A 1074 -24.14 -8.35 -27.30
C ASP A 1074 -24.12 -6.81 -27.39
N VAL A 1075 -22.95 -6.17 -27.21
CA VAL A 1075 -22.78 -4.71 -27.23
C VAL A 1075 -22.01 -4.23 -28.45
N LEU A 1076 -20.79 -4.71 -28.67
CA LEU A 1076 -19.94 -4.27 -29.79
C LEU A 1076 -20.03 -5.18 -31.02
N HIS A 1077 -20.64 -6.36 -30.86
CA HIS A 1077 -20.73 -7.40 -31.88
C HIS A 1077 -19.37 -7.73 -32.52
N LEU A 1078 -18.32 -7.82 -31.68
CA LEU A 1078 -16.94 -8.01 -32.14
C LEU A 1078 -16.73 -9.37 -32.81
N GLN A 1079 -17.52 -10.38 -32.45
CA GLN A 1079 -17.53 -11.70 -33.08
C GLN A 1079 -17.75 -11.65 -34.59
N ASP A 1080 -18.49 -10.64 -35.09
CA ASP A 1080 -18.77 -10.48 -36.51
C ASP A 1080 -17.58 -9.87 -37.28
N THR A 1081 -16.56 -9.42 -36.56
CA THR A 1081 -15.37 -8.76 -37.11
C THR A 1081 -14.06 -9.51 -36.88
N ILE A 1082 -14.01 -10.44 -35.92
CA ILE A 1082 -12.80 -11.21 -35.62
C ILE A 1082 -12.68 -12.37 -36.63
N MET A 1083 -11.90 -12.13 -37.66
CA MET A 1083 -11.53 -13.11 -38.68
C MET A 1083 -10.23 -13.79 -38.27
N GLN A 1084 -10.21 -15.13 -38.26
CA GLN A 1084 -8.99 -15.91 -38.13
C GLN A 1084 -8.62 -16.49 -39.50
N GLU A 1085 -7.45 -16.17 -40.01
CA GLU A 1085 -6.89 -16.82 -41.19
C GLU A 1085 -6.11 -18.07 -40.77
N TYR A 1086 -6.53 -19.25 -41.25
CA TYR A 1086 -5.82 -20.50 -41.04
C TYR A 1086 -5.57 -21.17 -42.40
N ASN A 1087 -4.29 -21.35 -42.76
CA ASN A 1087 -3.87 -21.90 -44.07
C ASN A 1087 -4.51 -21.18 -45.28
N GLY A 1088 -4.64 -19.85 -45.23
CA GLY A 1088 -5.20 -19.06 -46.33
C GLY A 1088 -6.73 -19.07 -46.43
N VAL A 1089 -7.42 -19.61 -45.42
CA VAL A 1089 -8.89 -19.56 -45.31
C VAL A 1089 -9.27 -18.73 -44.10
N SER A 1090 -9.95 -17.61 -44.33
CA SER A 1090 -10.53 -16.81 -43.24
C SER A 1090 -11.82 -17.45 -42.75
N ALA A 1091 -11.90 -17.71 -41.45
CA ALA A 1091 -13.11 -18.16 -40.76
C ALA A 1091 -13.40 -17.25 -39.56
N LEU A 1092 -14.69 -17.06 -39.25
CA LEU A 1092 -15.11 -16.38 -38.02
C LEU A 1092 -14.75 -17.25 -36.82
N LYS A 1093 -14.10 -16.64 -35.82
CA LYS A 1093 -13.77 -17.34 -34.58
C LYS A 1093 -14.89 -17.16 -33.55
N PRO A 1094 -15.29 -18.20 -32.80
CA PRO A 1094 -16.27 -18.06 -31.73
C PRO A 1094 -15.80 -17.07 -30.66
N TRP A 1095 -16.69 -16.22 -30.18
CA TRP A 1095 -16.41 -15.30 -29.07
C TRP A 1095 -16.02 -16.06 -27.77
N PHE A 1096 -15.36 -15.37 -26.84
CA PHE A 1096 -15.01 -15.94 -25.54
C PHE A 1096 -16.27 -16.42 -24.79
N SER A 1097 -16.13 -17.54 -24.09
CA SER A 1097 -17.09 -18.05 -23.10
C SER A 1097 -16.58 -17.83 -21.67
N GLU A 1098 -17.43 -18.06 -20.66
CA GLU A 1098 -17.00 -18.02 -19.25
C GLU A 1098 -15.94 -19.08 -18.90
N GLU A 1099 -15.80 -20.12 -19.73
CA GLU A 1099 -14.80 -21.18 -19.57
C GLU A 1099 -13.41 -20.77 -20.11
N ASP A 1100 -13.34 -19.75 -20.97
CA ASP A 1100 -12.13 -19.33 -21.68
C ASP A 1100 -11.21 -18.41 -20.85
N ARG A 1101 -10.87 -18.82 -19.61
CA ARG A 1101 -10.13 -17.99 -18.65
C ARG A 1101 -8.71 -17.59 -19.08
N ASN A 1102 -8.08 -18.37 -19.96
CA ASN A 1102 -6.71 -18.18 -20.44
C ASN A 1102 -6.61 -17.98 -21.96
N ALA A 1103 -7.71 -17.55 -22.59
CA ALA A 1103 -7.74 -17.30 -24.02
C ALA A 1103 -7.51 -15.81 -24.32
N CYS A 1104 -6.72 -15.51 -25.35
CA CYS A 1104 -6.58 -14.16 -25.88
C CYS A 1104 -6.63 -14.16 -27.40
N TYR A 1105 -7.05 -13.03 -27.97
CA TYR A 1105 -6.88 -12.72 -29.39
C TYR A 1105 -5.66 -11.82 -29.56
N ILE A 1106 -4.77 -12.20 -30.46
CA ILE A 1106 -3.65 -11.39 -30.89
C ILE A 1106 -3.99 -10.90 -32.30
N THR A 1107 -4.15 -9.59 -32.44
CA THR A 1107 -4.33 -8.93 -33.74
C THR A 1107 -2.95 -8.60 -34.31
N GLU A 1108 -2.65 -9.09 -35.52
CA GLU A 1108 -1.43 -8.71 -36.26
C GLU A 1108 -1.56 -7.33 -36.91
#